data_AF-A0A132BDQ0-F1
#
_entry.id   AF-A0A132BDQ0-F1
#
_cell.length_a   1.000
_cell.length_b   1.000
_cell.length_c   1.000
_cell.angle_alpha   90.00
_cell.angle_beta   90.00
_cell.angle_gamma   90.00
#
_symmetry.space_group_name_H-M   'P 1'
#
loop_
_entity.id
_entity.type
_entity.pdbx_description
1 polymer ?
#
loop_
_entity_poly.entity_id
_entity_poly.type
_entity_poly.pdbx_seq_one_letter_code
_entity_poly.pdbx_strand_id
1 'polypeptide(L)'
;MAQYQVYEMPSSLDALEGHELPSSRTSSETYLDSPPAYEAVAGQLAQEAAEVRDDGRITVDLNSRLARTLSKFMPKCPIYSAGEDRRGEKPAQEPKPISWNVKLNIVVQVVGSRGDVQPFIALGNELQKHGHRVRLATHNTFRNFVESHGLEFYPIGGDPEELMAYMVKNPGLIPSMKSLRQGDIQQKRAMVAQMLTGCWESCVEPDPISGIPFVADAIIANPPSFGHVHCAQALGIPVHLMFTMPWTNTRAFPHPLANLKNGGKDSKLGNYTSYSVVEWLTWQGLGDVINNWRETMDLEPVSSMDGPNLAAQLKVPFTYCWSPALVPKPIDWAPHVDVCGFFFREAPNYTPPPELDAFLRAGERPVYIGFGSIVIDDPIKMSNVIIEAVHKSGVRAIISRGWSKLDGPAMDNIYYLGDCPHEWLFQHVAAVVHHGGAGTTACGLLNGRPTTIVPFFGDQPFWGNMVAARRAGPKPIPHKTLNSQNLSEAISLCLTPEANAAAKDIASSMQQESGVRTAVQSFHDNLPFEKLSCDILVDQPASWAYKKKGKSLKLSKLAVEILRTNHKFDTKKLELYEPRPIHITTKYYDPVSGSTAAFIGWNIDVVEAAAGMVTKPYKEYKVGRTTTSTKSVTSETSSLRTRSSSSSTEVESLTTVSGITSPTSSRFSSSRKSVDVSSPPGFGCTAARMAGASAKSFGDLNVKGFKGLLVDIPLATAEGLRNVPALYGDKIRDHGTVTDWKSGAMAGGKAFMYGMGEGLTDIFVEPYKGGKKEGVVGVAKGVGKGTVTLLTKTGYGMLGLVAYPGQGIAKSIRTAVKSRTRKVIANVRHEEGQYLLKGPIGREINHAQVTAVFDHFMAAEGAAPRT
;
A
#
# COMPACT_ATOMS: atom_id res chain seq x y z
N MET A 1 -7.11 59.04 -42.20
CA MET A 1 -5.69 58.63 -42.33
C MET A 1 -5.68 57.13 -42.08
N ALA A 2 -5.71 56.33 -43.15
CA ALA A 2 -4.52 55.80 -43.86
C ALA A 2 -4.20 54.38 -43.31
N GLN A 3 -4.84 53.31 -43.81
CA GLN A 3 -4.57 52.57 -45.08
C GLN A 3 -3.35 51.62 -44.95
N TYR A 4 -3.35 50.36 -45.42
CA TYR A 4 -4.40 49.54 -46.08
C TYR A 4 -4.10 48.01 -45.98
N GLN A 5 -4.97 47.20 -46.61
CA GLN A 5 -4.97 45.76 -47.00
C GLN A 5 -3.66 44.91 -46.87
N VAL A 6 -3.63 43.61 -46.51
CA VAL A 6 -4.46 42.37 -46.72
C VAL A 6 -3.98 41.47 -47.90
N TYR A 7 -4.14 40.14 -47.78
CA TYR A 7 -3.76 39.02 -48.69
C TYR A 7 -2.24 38.62 -48.73
N GLU A 8 -1.80 37.36 -48.94
CA GLU A 8 -2.46 36.04 -49.13
C GLU A 8 -1.57 34.84 -48.64
N MET A 9 -2.07 33.60 -48.72
CA MET A 9 -1.32 32.30 -48.62
C MET A 9 -0.88 31.82 -50.05
N PRO A 10 -0.38 30.58 -50.37
CA PRO A 10 -0.17 29.34 -49.58
C PRO A 10 1.11 28.48 -49.90
N SER A 11 1.18 27.25 -49.34
CA SER A 11 1.79 26.01 -49.93
C SER A 11 3.32 25.96 -50.20
N SER A 12 4.01 24.80 -50.32
CA SER A 12 3.78 23.40 -49.86
C SER A 12 5.02 22.52 -50.17
N LEU A 13 5.19 21.42 -49.43
CA LEU A 13 5.88 20.15 -49.80
C LEU A 13 7.41 20.12 -50.09
N ASP A 14 8.01 19.08 -49.50
CA ASP A 14 9.04 18.15 -49.97
C ASP A 14 10.47 18.60 -50.41
N ALA A 15 11.43 18.14 -49.60
CA ALA A 15 12.65 17.38 -49.93
C ALA A 15 13.61 17.85 -51.06
N LEU A 16 14.91 17.97 -50.70
CA LEU A 16 15.91 16.93 -51.05
C LEU A 16 17.26 17.11 -50.32
N GLU A 17 18.18 16.17 -50.56
CA GLU A 17 19.43 15.92 -49.84
C GLU A 17 20.56 16.93 -50.15
N GLY A 18 21.53 17.06 -49.23
CA GLY A 18 22.77 17.82 -49.44
C GLY A 18 23.78 17.59 -48.32
N HIS A 19 24.82 16.78 -48.59
CA HIS A 19 25.88 16.45 -47.64
C HIS A 19 26.93 17.55 -47.52
N GLU A 20 27.33 17.93 -46.30
CA GLU A 20 28.74 18.28 -46.02
C GLU A 20 29.14 18.07 -44.55
N LEU A 21 30.41 17.74 -44.36
CA LEU A 21 31.17 17.58 -43.10
C LEU A 21 32.46 18.41 -43.26
N PRO A 22 33.28 18.73 -42.23
CA PRO A 22 33.29 18.16 -40.88
C PRO A 22 33.50 19.17 -39.72
N SER A 23 33.48 18.68 -38.48
CA SER A 23 34.68 18.70 -37.60
C SER A 23 34.37 18.09 -36.23
N SER A 24 35.39 17.50 -35.60
CA SER A 24 35.24 16.76 -34.35
C SER A 24 36.03 17.39 -33.21
N ARG A 25 35.43 17.47 -32.02
CA ARG A 25 36.17 17.33 -30.76
C ARG A 25 35.27 16.83 -29.63
N THR A 26 35.79 15.83 -28.93
CA THR A 26 35.14 15.03 -27.90
C THR A 26 35.14 15.70 -26.53
N SER A 27 34.06 15.52 -25.78
CA SER A 27 34.12 15.17 -24.36
C SER A 27 33.06 14.10 -24.08
N SER A 28 33.37 13.13 -23.22
CA SER A 28 32.57 11.91 -23.04
C SER A 28 32.19 11.70 -21.58
N GLU A 29 30.98 12.14 -21.21
CA GLU A 29 30.37 11.85 -19.90
C GLU A 29 28.97 11.23 -20.06
N THR A 30 28.90 10.02 -20.63
CA THR A 30 27.70 9.19 -20.59
C THR A 30 27.62 8.44 -19.26
N TYR A 31 27.08 9.10 -18.23
CA TYR A 31 26.59 8.38 -17.05
C TYR A 31 25.44 7.43 -17.47
N LEU A 32 25.44 6.20 -16.97
CA LEU A 32 24.37 5.24 -17.23
C LEU A 32 23.10 5.63 -16.46
N ASP A 33 22.27 6.45 -17.08
CA ASP A 33 20.90 6.75 -16.63
C ASP A 33 19.86 5.97 -17.45
N SER A 34 20.21 4.74 -17.84
CA SER A 34 19.28 3.79 -18.45
C SER A 34 18.46 3.11 -17.36
N PRO A 35 17.12 3.29 -17.31
CA PRO A 35 16.29 2.61 -16.33
C PRO A 35 16.39 1.09 -16.51
N PRO A 36 16.38 0.30 -15.42
CA PRO A 36 16.48 -1.15 -15.48
C PRO A 36 15.39 -1.75 -16.38
N ALA A 37 15.68 -2.87 -17.04
CA ALA A 37 14.88 -3.38 -18.16
C ALA A 37 13.37 -3.56 -17.87
N TYR A 38 12.97 -3.77 -16.60
CA TYR A 38 11.56 -3.86 -16.21
C TYR A 38 10.81 -2.52 -16.29
N GLU A 39 11.48 -1.39 -16.07
CA GLU A 39 10.91 -0.04 -16.20
C GLU A 39 10.74 0.36 -17.67
N ALA A 40 11.71 0.03 -18.53
CA ALA A 40 11.58 0.22 -19.98
C ALA A 40 10.40 -0.59 -20.56
N VAL A 41 10.24 -1.84 -20.12
CA VAL A 41 9.08 -2.69 -20.50
C VAL A 41 7.77 -2.15 -19.91
N ALA A 42 7.77 -1.64 -18.67
CA ALA A 42 6.59 -1.00 -18.07
C ALA A 42 6.16 0.25 -18.86
N GLY A 43 7.10 1.11 -19.27
CA GLY A 43 6.81 2.29 -20.08
C GLY A 43 6.14 1.95 -21.42
N GLN A 44 6.61 0.91 -22.12
CA GLN A 44 5.98 0.43 -23.36
C GLN A 44 4.58 -0.15 -23.10
N LEU A 45 4.42 -1.00 -22.08
CA LEU A 45 3.14 -1.62 -21.76
C LEU A 45 2.08 -0.62 -21.24
N ALA A 46 2.50 0.47 -20.61
CA ALA A 46 1.60 1.54 -20.19
C ALA A 46 1.01 2.30 -21.39
N GLN A 47 1.81 2.52 -22.45
CA GLN A 47 1.34 3.14 -23.69
C GLN A 47 0.32 2.26 -24.43
N GLU A 48 0.49 0.94 -24.44
CA GLU A 48 -0.48 -0.01 -25.03
C GLU A 48 -1.86 -0.02 -24.32
N ALA A 49 -1.94 0.44 -23.06
CA ALA A 49 -3.13 0.28 -22.21
C ALA A 49 -3.96 1.56 -22.01
N ALA A 50 -3.51 2.71 -22.51
CA ALA A 50 -4.02 4.03 -22.13
C ALA A 50 -5.32 4.50 -22.83
N GLU A 51 -6.18 3.60 -23.31
CA GLU A 51 -7.49 3.96 -23.88
C GLU A 51 -8.54 4.18 -22.78
N VAL A 52 -8.44 5.33 -22.10
CA VAL A 52 -9.51 5.87 -21.24
C VAL A 52 -10.68 6.32 -22.11
N ARG A 53 -11.90 5.98 -21.68
CA ARG A 53 -13.16 6.39 -22.33
C ARG A 53 -13.88 7.47 -21.52
N ASP A 54 -14.82 8.14 -22.16
CA ASP A 54 -15.64 9.21 -21.57
C ASP A 54 -16.59 8.77 -20.44
N ASP A 55 -16.64 7.47 -20.07
CA ASP A 55 -17.34 6.94 -18.89
C ASP A 55 -16.39 6.72 -17.69
N GLY A 56 -15.13 7.13 -17.83
CA GLY A 56 -14.11 7.12 -16.79
C GLY A 56 -13.51 5.77 -16.45
N ARG A 57 -13.78 4.78 -17.28
CA ARG A 57 -13.40 3.40 -17.01
C ARG A 57 -12.35 2.96 -18.03
N ILE A 58 -11.23 2.46 -17.51
CA ILE A 58 -10.05 2.06 -18.28
C ILE A 58 -10.43 0.89 -19.20
N THR A 59 -10.14 1.00 -20.49
CA THR A 59 -10.35 -0.13 -21.41
C THR A 59 -9.34 -1.23 -21.12
N VAL A 60 -9.83 -2.42 -20.77
CA VAL A 60 -9.00 -3.61 -20.56
C VAL A 60 -9.32 -4.61 -21.66
N ASP A 61 -8.48 -4.64 -22.70
CA ASP A 61 -8.49 -5.71 -23.70
C ASP A 61 -7.72 -6.92 -23.18
N LEU A 62 -8.40 -8.05 -23.03
CA LEU A 62 -7.80 -9.31 -22.56
C LEU A 62 -6.80 -9.91 -23.56
N ASN A 63 -6.87 -9.52 -24.84
CA ASN A 63 -5.91 -9.91 -25.87
C ASN A 63 -4.65 -9.00 -25.91
N SER A 64 -4.61 -7.90 -25.15
CA SER A 64 -3.43 -7.01 -25.08
C SER A 64 -2.17 -7.75 -24.60
N ARG A 65 -0.99 -7.18 -24.87
CA ARG A 65 0.27 -7.74 -24.35
C ARG A 65 0.31 -7.58 -22.82
N LEU A 66 -0.17 -6.46 -22.29
CA LEU A 66 -0.25 -6.21 -20.84
C LEU A 66 -1.12 -7.26 -20.14
N ALA A 67 -2.37 -7.48 -20.57
CA ALA A 67 -3.26 -8.45 -19.92
C ALA A 67 -2.74 -9.90 -20.00
N ARG A 68 -2.17 -10.30 -21.14
CA ARG A 68 -1.52 -11.61 -21.33
C ARG A 68 -0.18 -11.76 -20.60
N THR A 69 0.42 -10.67 -20.15
CA THR A 69 1.65 -10.67 -19.34
C THR A 69 1.28 -10.73 -17.86
N LEU A 70 0.45 -9.81 -17.38
CA LEU A 70 -0.02 -9.79 -15.99
C LEU A 70 -0.71 -11.09 -15.61
N SER A 71 -1.58 -11.66 -16.44
CA SER A 71 -2.28 -12.93 -16.13
C SER A 71 -1.35 -14.14 -15.91
N LYS A 72 -0.07 -14.08 -16.30
CA LYS A 72 0.95 -15.10 -15.99
C LYS A 72 1.61 -14.89 -14.62
N PHE A 73 1.70 -13.63 -14.17
CA PHE A 73 2.34 -13.24 -12.91
C PHE A 73 1.35 -13.03 -11.76
N MET A 74 0.06 -12.87 -12.06
CA MET A 74 -1.00 -12.72 -11.08
C MET A 74 -1.05 -13.92 -10.11
N PRO A 75 -1.51 -13.69 -8.86
CA PRO A 75 -1.81 -14.78 -7.95
C PRO A 75 -2.77 -15.78 -8.62
N LYS A 76 -2.45 -17.07 -8.58
CA LYS A 76 -3.40 -18.11 -9.02
C LYS A 76 -4.64 -17.99 -8.15
N CYS A 77 -5.82 -17.83 -8.77
CA CYS A 77 -7.11 -17.76 -8.09
C CYS A 77 -7.17 -18.85 -7.01
N PRO A 78 -7.28 -18.50 -5.71
CA PRO A 78 -7.40 -19.49 -4.67
C PRO A 78 -8.67 -20.29 -4.87
N ILE A 79 -8.56 -21.62 -4.87
CA ILE A 79 -9.72 -22.48 -4.68
C ILE A 79 -9.83 -22.67 -3.17
N TYR A 80 -10.50 -21.74 -2.50
CA TYR A 80 -10.96 -21.98 -1.14
C TYR A 80 -12.00 -23.11 -1.22
N SER A 81 -11.73 -24.22 -0.54
CA SER A 81 -12.69 -25.31 -0.47
C SER A 81 -13.87 -24.90 0.42
N ALA A 82 -15.07 -25.39 0.10
CA ALA A 82 -16.30 -24.96 0.78
C ALA A 82 -16.36 -25.29 2.29
N GLY A 83 -15.36 -26.00 2.84
CA GLY A 83 -15.20 -26.24 4.29
C GLY A 83 -14.06 -25.47 4.97
N GLU A 84 -13.32 -24.63 4.23
CA GLU A 84 -12.28 -23.76 4.81
C GLU A 84 -12.84 -22.45 5.39
N ASP A 85 -14.03 -22.00 4.96
CA ASP A 85 -14.70 -20.84 5.54
C ASP A 85 -15.43 -21.18 6.85
N ARG A 86 -14.65 -21.53 7.88
CA ARG A 86 -15.12 -21.68 9.27
C ARG A 86 -15.46 -20.33 9.95
N ARG A 87 -15.64 -19.25 9.18
CA ARG A 87 -16.25 -17.98 9.62
C ARG A 87 -17.62 -17.74 8.97
N GLY A 88 -17.85 -18.22 7.75
CA GLY A 88 -19.11 -18.07 7.00
C GLY A 88 -20.28 -18.93 7.49
N GLU A 89 -20.04 -20.18 7.93
CA GLU A 89 -21.08 -21.07 8.45
C GLU A 89 -21.10 -21.16 9.98
N LYS A 90 -21.30 -20.01 10.64
CA LYS A 90 -22.05 -20.02 11.91
C LYS A 90 -23.48 -19.59 11.60
N PRO A 91 -24.51 -20.28 12.12
CA PRO A 91 -25.86 -19.70 12.14
C PRO A 91 -25.82 -18.39 12.96
N ALA A 92 -26.85 -17.55 12.81
CA ALA A 92 -27.00 -16.29 13.54
C ALA A 92 -27.26 -16.51 15.05
N GLN A 93 -26.25 -17.04 15.75
CA GLN A 93 -26.10 -16.87 17.18
C GLN A 93 -25.81 -15.39 17.42
N GLU A 94 -26.45 -14.81 18.44
CA GLU A 94 -26.08 -13.49 18.93
C GLU A 94 -24.57 -13.45 19.15
N PRO A 95 -23.87 -12.39 18.69
CA PRO A 95 -22.43 -12.32 18.85
C PRO A 95 -22.11 -12.31 20.35
N LYS A 96 -21.54 -13.42 20.85
CA LYS A 96 -21.01 -13.47 22.22
C LYS A 96 -20.08 -12.26 22.37
N PRO A 97 -20.40 -11.30 23.26
CA PRO A 97 -19.69 -10.03 23.27
C PRO A 97 -18.25 -10.27 23.68
N ILE A 98 -17.36 -10.27 22.69
CA ILE A 98 -15.93 -10.08 22.90
C ILE A 98 -15.83 -8.66 23.42
N SER A 99 -15.68 -8.50 24.74
CA SER A 99 -15.44 -7.20 25.34
C SER A 99 -14.06 -6.73 24.86
N TRP A 100 -14.06 -5.91 23.81
CA TRP A 100 -12.84 -5.35 23.26
C TRP A 100 -12.29 -4.31 24.24
N ASN A 101 -11.43 -4.79 25.15
CA ASN A 101 -11.01 -3.99 26.31
C ASN A 101 -9.83 -3.06 26.02
N VAL A 102 -9.15 -3.18 24.87
CA VAL A 102 -7.96 -2.38 24.55
C VAL A 102 -8.36 -1.09 23.83
N LYS A 103 -8.23 0.04 24.54
CA LYS A 103 -8.61 1.39 24.09
C LYS A 103 -7.58 1.95 23.11
N LEU A 104 -7.70 1.59 21.83
CA LEU A 104 -6.81 2.07 20.76
C LEU A 104 -7.09 3.52 20.36
N ASN A 105 -6.04 4.25 19.98
CA ASN A 105 -6.14 5.37 19.04
C ASN A 105 -6.31 4.82 17.61
N ILE A 106 -7.39 5.19 16.93
CA ILE A 106 -7.68 4.79 15.55
C ILE A 106 -7.72 6.02 14.67
N VAL A 107 -6.88 6.03 13.63
CA VAL A 107 -6.99 7.01 12.54
C VAL A 107 -7.77 6.38 11.37
N VAL A 108 -8.73 7.13 10.82
CA VAL A 108 -9.65 6.69 9.78
C VAL A 108 -9.42 7.55 8.54
N GLN A 109 -8.66 7.05 7.57
CA GLN A 109 -8.18 7.80 6.40
C GLN A 109 -9.15 7.64 5.22
N VAL A 110 -9.77 8.74 4.81
CA VAL A 110 -10.81 8.72 3.75
C VAL A 110 -10.54 9.83 2.74
N VAL A 111 -10.18 9.44 1.51
CA VAL A 111 -10.15 10.32 0.33
C VAL A 111 -11.42 10.07 -0.48
N GLY A 112 -12.15 11.12 -0.84
CA GLY A 112 -13.37 10.99 -1.64
C GLY A 112 -14.44 12.04 -1.35
N SER A 113 -15.65 11.74 -1.81
CA SER A 113 -16.84 12.59 -1.72
C SER A 113 -17.50 12.54 -0.33
N ARG A 114 -18.55 13.34 -0.13
CA ARG A 114 -19.44 13.20 1.04
C ARG A 114 -20.02 11.78 1.17
N GLY A 115 -20.22 11.08 0.04
CA GLY A 115 -20.70 9.70 0.01
C GLY A 115 -19.67 8.67 0.51
N ASP A 116 -18.38 9.02 0.47
CA ASP A 116 -17.29 8.22 1.02
C ASP A 116 -17.07 8.53 2.51
N VAL A 117 -17.05 9.81 2.89
CA VAL A 117 -16.79 10.26 4.28
C VAL A 117 -17.94 9.93 5.24
N GLN A 118 -19.20 10.10 4.81
CA GLN A 118 -20.37 9.89 5.66
C GLN A 118 -20.45 8.47 6.30
N PRO A 119 -20.24 7.37 5.56
CA PRO A 119 -20.09 6.03 6.14
C PRO A 119 -19.09 5.95 7.31
N PHE A 120 -17.91 6.57 7.17
CA PHE A 120 -16.87 6.48 8.19
C PHE A 120 -17.13 7.30 9.45
N ILE A 121 -18.00 8.31 9.39
CA ILE A 121 -18.52 8.98 10.59
C ILE A 121 -19.35 7.98 11.42
N ALA A 122 -20.27 7.23 10.79
CA ALA A 122 -21.05 6.21 11.48
C ALA A 122 -20.16 5.11 12.09
N LEU A 123 -19.13 4.67 11.35
CA LEU A 123 -18.13 3.72 11.86
C LEU A 123 -17.34 4.28 13.06
N GLY A 124 -16.90 5.53 12.99
CA GLY A 124 -16.18 6.18 14.09
C GLY A 124 -17.01 6.28 15.37
N ASN A 125 -18.28 6.65 15.23
CA ASN A 125 -19.21 6.76 16.36
C ASN A 125 -19.55 5.39 16.98
N GLU A 126 -19.51 4.30 16.22
CA GLU A 126 -19.62 2.94 16.77
C GLU A 126 -18.32 2.53 17.48
N LEU A 127 -17.15 2.79 16.88
CA LEU A 127 -15.84 2.52 17.50
C LEU A 127 -15.67 3.25 18.85
N GLN A 128 -16.17 4.49 18.97
CA GLN A 128 -16.18 5.23 20.24
C GLN A 128 -16.96 4.51 21.36
N LYS A 129 -18.01 3.74 21.05
CA LYS A 129 -18.75 2.95 22.05
C LYS A 129 -17.92 1.81 22.66
N HIS A 130 -16.88 1.36 21.95
CA HIS A 130 -15.88 0.42 22.44
C HIS A 130 -14.69 1.12 23.15
N GLY A 131 -14.81 2.43 23.45
CA GLY A 131 -13.78 3.20 24.14
C GLY A 131 -12.58 3.59 23.27
N HIS A 132 -12.70 3.52 21.94
CA HIS A 132 -11.66 3.97 21.03
C HIS A 132 -11.61 5.50 20.90
N ARG A 133 -10.40 6.05 20.84
CA ARG A 133 -10.17 7.45 20.45
C ARG A 133 -10.06 7.50 18.93
N VAL A 134 -11.05 8.08 18.27
CA VAL A 134 -11.17 8.04 16.80
C VAL A 134 -10.92 9.41 16.18
N ARG A 135 -10.01 9.43 15.20
CA ARG A 135 -9.64 10.60 14.38
C ARG A 135 -9.91 10.31 12.91
N LEU A 136 -10.84 11.05 12.29
CA LEU A 136 -11.14 10.93 10.86
C LEU A 136 -10.27 11.92 10.08
N ALA A 137 -9.41 11.38 9.20
CA ALA A 137 -8.47 12.12 8.38
C ALA A 137 -9.01 12.22 6.95
N THR A 138 -9.40 13.42 6.52
CA THR A 138 -10.04 13.66 5.21
C THR A 138 -9.90 15.12 4.76
N HIS A 139 -10.55 15.49 3.66
CA HIS A 139 -10.48 16.81 3.05
C HIS A 139 -11.02 17.91 3.96
N ASN A 140 -10.43 19.10 3.86
CA ASN A 140 -10.69 20.23 4.77
C ASN A 140 -12.16 20.67 4.78
N THR A 141 -12.89 20.50 3.68
CA THR A 141 -14.31 20.87 3.55
C THR A 141 -15.21 20.13 4.55
N PHE A 142 -14.82 18.92 4.96
CA PHE A 142 -15.61 18.07 5.85
C PHE A 142 -15.33 18.27 7.35
N ARG A 143 -14.42 19.18 7.75
CA ARG A 143 -14.09 19.43 9.18
C ARG A 143 -15.34 19.56 10.05
N ASN A 144 -16.19 20.53 9.73
CA ASN A 144 -17.40 20.83 10.49
C ASN A 144 -18.38 19.64 10.51
N PHE A 145 -18.41 18.82 9.45
CA PHE A 145 -19.27 17.63 9.36
C PHE A 145 -18.75 16.48 10.22
N VAL A 146 -17.43 16.32 10.39
CA VAL A 146 -16.82 15.33 11.28
C VAL A 146 -16.94 15.77 12.75
N GLU A 147 -16.56 17.01 13.06
CA GLU A 147 -16.52 17.52 14.44
C GLU A 147 -17.92 17.61 15.07
N SER A 148 -18.95 17.98 14.28
CA SER A 148 -20.35 18.01 14.74
C SER A 148 -20.92 16.63 15.11
N HIS A 149 -20.24 15.54 14.74
CA HIS A 149 -20.63 14.17 15.11
C HIS A 149 -19.77 13.60 16.26
N GLY A 150 -18.88 14.39 16.87
CA GLY A 150 -18.10 14.01 18.05
C GLY A 150 -16.77 13.30 17.79
N LEU A 151 -16.28 13.33 16.55
CA LEU A 151 -15.00 12.73 16.15
C LEU A 151 -13.88 13.78 16.07
N GLU A 152 -12.63 13.38 16.36
CA GLU A 152 -11.48 14.22 16.01
C GLU A 152 -11.33 14.31 14.48
N PHE A 153 -10.92 15.47 13.97
CA PHE A 153 -10.66 15.69 12.55
C PHE A 153 -9.18 15.98 12.28
N TYR A 154 -8.62 15.42 11.21
CA TYR A 154 -7.31 15.85 10.70
C TYR A 154 -7.37 16.20 9.21
N PRO A 155 -6.88 17.39 8.79
CA PRO A 155 -6.86 17.78 7.38
C PRO A 155 -5.78 17.02 6.62
N ILE A 156 -6.15 16.27 5.58
CA ILE A 156 -5.15 15.68 4.65
C ILE A 156 -4.92 16.53 3.39
N GLY A 157 -5.64 17.64 3.24
CA GLY A 157 -5.59 18.47 2.03
C GLY A 157 -6.30 17.81 0.83
N GLY A 158 -6.08 18.38 -0.35
CA GLY A 158 -6.89 18.12 -1.54
C GLY A 158 -8.33 18.65 -1.41
N ASP A 159 -8.93 19.02 -2.54
CA ASP A 159 -10.34 19.42 -2.62
C ASP A 159 -11.14 18.33 -3.35
N PRO A 160 -12.20 17.77 -2.74
CA PRO A 160 -13.01 16.72 -3.37
C PRO A 160 -13.84 17.27 -4.53
N GLU A 161 -14.16 18.56 -4.57
CA GLU A 161 -14.85 19.20 -5.69
C GLU A 161 -13.90 19.38 -6.88
N GLU A 162 -12.63 19.76 -6.67
CA GLU A 162 -11.61 19.73 -7.74
C GLU A 162 -11.40 18.30 -8.27
N LEU A 163 -11.30 17.32 -7.37
CA LEU A 163 -11.09 15.92 -7.71
C LEU A 163 -12.28 15.34 -8.52
N MET A 164 -13.52 15.61 -8.08
CA MET A 164 -14.73 15.18 -8.79
C MET A 164 -14.96 15.96 -10.09
N ALA A 165 -14.76 17.28 -10.11
CA ALA A 165 -14.87 18.08 -11.34
C ALA A 165 -13.84 17.64 -12.39
N TYR A 166 -12.65 17.18 -11.97
CA TYR A 166 -11.72 16.52 -12.87
C TYR A 166 -12.23 15.16 -13.35
N MET A 167 -12.70 14.28 -12.46
CA MET A 167 -13.27 12.97 -12.84
C MET A 167 -14.56 13.07 -13.68
N VAL A 168 -15.18 14.25 -13.79
CA VAL A 168 -16.24 14.52 -14.77
C VAL A 168 -15.68 15.05 -16.10
N LYS A 169 -14.67 15.93 -16.07
CA LYS A 169 -14.08 16.54 -17.29
C LYS A 169 -13.06 15.65 -18.02
N ASN A 170 -12.38 14.78 -17.30
CA ASN A 170 -11.31 13.89 -17.77
C ASN A 170 -11.53 12.52 -17.11
N PRO A 171 -12.47 11.70 -17.61
CA PRO A 171 -13.14 10.76 -16.71
C PRO A 171 -12.29 9.65 -16.09
N GLY A 172 -11.17 9.26 -16.68
CA GLY A 172 -10.36 8.13 -16.22
C GLY A 172 -9.20 8.52 -15.28
N LEU A 173 -8.76 7.54 -14.48
CA LEU A 173 -7.61 7.70 -13.56
C LEU A 173 -6.27 7.90 -14.27
N ILE A 174 -6.20 7.62 -15.58
CA ILE A 174 -5.02 7.85 -16.41
C ILE A 174 -5.24 9.14 -17.21
N PRO A 175 -4.33 10.13 -17.15
CA PRO A 175 -4.48 11.37 -17.89
C PRO A 175 -4.53 11.15 -19.41
N SER A 176 -5.46 11.84 -20.08
CA SER A 176 -5.53 11.83 -21.54
C SER A 176 -4.36 12.63 -22.16
N MET A 177 -4.09 12.42 -23.45
CA MET A 177 -3.13 13.26 -24.19
C MET A 177 -3.54 14.74 -24.31
N LYS A 178 -4.81 15.09 -24.03
CA LYS A 178 -5.21 16.50 -23.86
C LYS A 178 -4.80 17.03 -22.49
N SER A 179 -5.08 16.27 -21.42
CA SER A 179 -4.70 16.60 -20.04
C SER A 179 -3.18 16.80 -19.89
N LEU A 180 -2.39 15.98 -20.60
CA LEU A 180 -0.93 16.11 -20.70
C LEU A 180 -0.44 17.47 -21.23
N ARG A 181 -1.22 18.17 -22.07
CA ARG A 181 -0.83 19.45 -22.67
C ARG A 181 -1.18 20.68 -21.83
N GLN A 182 -1.86 20.51 -20.69
CA GLN A 182 -2.42 21.63 -19.91
C GLN A 182 -1.76 21.84 -18.54
N GLY A 183 -0.67 21.12 -18.21
CA GLY A 183 -0.01 21.16 -16.88
C GLY A 183 -0.81 20.49 -15.75
N ASP A 184 -1.99 19.99 -16.10
CA ASP A 184 -3.07 19.49 -15.27
C ASP A 184 -2.66 18.27 -14.39
N ILE A 185 -1.56 17.61 -14.74
CA ILE A 185 -1.05 16.39 -14.11
C ILE A 185 -0.06 16.70 -12.98
N GLN A 186 0.77 17.74 -13.15
CA GLN A 186 1.75 18.18 -12.18
C GLN A 186 1.06 18.68 -10.90
N GLN A 187 0.01 19.49 -11.04
CA GLN A 187 -0.84 19.93 -9.92
C GLN A 187 -1.47 18.74 -9.18
N LYS A 188 -1.94 17.71 -9.89
CA LYS A 188 -2.57 16.52 -9.28
C LYS A 188 -1.57 15.61 -8.57
N ARG A 189 -0.37 15.44 -9.12
CA ARG A 189 0.71 14.71 -8.44
C ARG A 189 1.21 15.46 -7.21
N ALA A 190 1.19 16.79 -7.21
CA ALA A 190 1.40 17.60 -6.01
C ALA A 190 0.25 17.43 -4.99
N MET A 191 -1.02 17.43 -5.42
CA MET A 191 -2.17 17.15 -4.55
C MET A 191 -2.09 15.75 -3.92
N VAL A 192 -1.71 14.71 -4.67
CA VAL A 192 -1.48 13.37 -4.11
C VAL A 192 -0.31 13.36 -3.13
N ALA A 193 0.80 14.06 -3.42
CA ALA A 193 1.91 14.21 -2.47
C ALA A 193 1.47 14.91 -1.16
N GLN A 194 0.58 15.91 -1.24
CA GLN A 194 -0.03 16.55 -0.08
C GLN A 194 -0.90 15.55 0.70
N MET A 195 -1.81 14.82 0.04
CA MET A 195 -2.68 13.83 0.68
C MET A 195 -1.89 12.71 1.37
N LEU A 196 -0.83 12.21 0.73
CA LEU A 196 0.09 11.24 1.33
C LEU A 196 0.78 11.82 2.57
N THR A 197 1.24 13.07 2.51
CA THR A 197 1.86 13.76 3.64
C THR A 197 0.88 13.92 4.81
N GLY A 198 -0.34 14.39 4.56
CA GLY A 198 -1.39 14.47 5.57
C GLY A 198 -1.85 13.10 6.11
N CYS A 199 -1.81 12.05 5.30
CA CYS A 199 -2.03 10.68 5.76
C CYS A 199 -0.90 10.19 6.69
N TRP A 200 0.34 10.64 6.52
CA TRP A 200 1.39 10.39 7.52
C TRP A 200 1.15 11.21 8.79
N GLU A 201 0.99 12.52 8.66
CA GLU A 201 0.86 13.44 9.79
C GLU A 201 -0.34 13.11 10.68
N SER A 202 -1.50 12.77 10.09
CA SER A 202 -2.70 12.35 10.84
C SER A 202 -2.47 11.16 11.78
N CYS A 203 -1.40 10.36 11.57
CA CYS A 203 -1.03 9.23 12.41
C CYS A 203 -0.11 9.59 13.59
N VAL A 204 0.54 10.76 13.60
CA VAL A 204 1.63 11.10 14.54
C VAL A 204 1.64 12.53 15.09
N GLU A 205 1.04 13.49 14.38
CA GLU A 205 0.99 14.89 14.81
C GLU A 205 -0.17 15.15 15.79
N PRO A 206 -0.06 16.13 16.70
CA PRO A 206 -1.16 16.54 17.57
C PRO A 206 -2.38 17.03 16.76
N ASP A 207 -3.53 17.19 17.43
CA ASP A 207 -4.64 17.94 16.81
C ASP A 207 -4.19 19.39 16.48
N PRO A 208 -4.35 19.88 15.23
CA PRO A 208 -3.83 21.18 14.82
C PRO A 208 -4.43 22.42 15.50
N ILE A 209 -5.52 22.29 16.27
CA ILE A 209 -6.21 23.42 16.93
C ILE A 209 -5.98 23.40 18.44
N SER A 210 -6.24 22.27 19.08
CA SER A 210 -6.12 22.09 20.54
C SER A 210 -4.72 21.69 21.01
N GLY A 211 -3.84 21.28 20.09
CA GLY A 211 -2.49 20.80 20.41
C GLY A 211 -2.45 19.48 21.17
N ILE A 212 -3.57 18.76 21.30
CA ILE A 212 -3.63 17.48 22.02
C ILE A 212 -2.82 16.43 21.25
N PRO A 213 -1.77 15.81 21.85
CA PRO A 213 -0.97 14.77 21.20
C PRO A 213 -1.82 13.58 20.74
N PHE A 214 -1.41 12.93 19.66
CA PHE A 214 -2.06 11.73 19.13
C PHE A 214 -1.01 10.87 18.43
N VAL A 215 -1.01 9.56 18.66
CA VAL A 215 -0.27 8.62 17.81
C VAL A 215 -1.10 7.36 17.59
N ALA A 216 -1.30 6.99 16.33
CA ALA A 216 -2.16 5.88 15.94
C ALA A 216 -1.64 4.53 16.46
N ASP A 217 -2.54 3.74 17.04
CA ASP A 217 -2.31 2.34 17.42
C ASP A 217 -2.93 1.36 16.40
N ALA A 218 -3.84 1.85 15.53
CA ALA A 218 -4.35 1.17 14.34
C ALA A 218 -4.80 2.18 13.25
N ILE A 219 -4.85 1.74 11.99
CA ILE A 219 -5.36 2.50 10.84
C ILE A 219 -6.58 1.78 10.23
N ILE A 220 -7.64 2.53 9.93
CA ILE A 220 -8.69 2.14 8.99
C ILE A 220 -8.58 3.08 7.79
N ALA A 221 -8.75 2.59 6.56
CA ALA A 221 -8.66 3.45 5.38
C ALA A 221 -9.48 2.96 4.18
N ASN A 222 -9.82 3.86 3.26
CA ASN A 222 -10.24 3.49 1.91
C ASN A 222 -9.04 3.44 0.93
N PRO A 223 -9.04 2.60 -0.13
CA PRO A 223 -7.93 2.50 -1.07
C PRO A 223 -7.50 3.82 -1.74
N PRO A 224 -8.42 4.74 -2.12
CA PRO A 224 -8.06 6.05 -2.68
C PRO A 224 -7.16 6.95 -1.82
N SER A 225 -6.96 6.63 -0.53
CA SER A 225 -6.02 7.35 0.34
C SER A 225 -4.54 7.06 0.03
N PHE A 226 -4.24 5.88 -0.55
CA PHE A 226 -2.91 5.34 -0.91
C PHE A 226 -1.83 5.25 0.20
N GLY A 227 -1.85 6.12 1.22
CA GLY A 227 -0.83 6.15 2.28
C GLY A 227 -0.96 5.01 3.31
N HIS A 228 -2.15 4.45 3.46
CA HIS A 228 -2.56 3.50 4.51
C HIS A 228 -1.52 2.41 4.88
N VAL A 229 -1.09 1.58 3.92
CA VAL A 229 -0.13 0.48 4.16
C VAL A 229 1.28 1.00 4.47
N HIS A 230 1.61 2.20 4.00
CA HIS A 230 2.93 2.80 4.16
C HIS A 230 3.06 3.50 5.53
N CYS A 231 2.03 4.19 6.00
CA CYS A 231 1.93 4.70 7.37
C CYS A 231 1.96 3.54 8.38
N ALA A 232 1.18 2.47 8.12
CA ALA A 232 1.18 1.25 8.93
C ALA A 232 2.57 0.59 8.99
N GLN A 233 3.31 0.59 7.87
CA GLN A 233 4.69 0.08 7.83
C GLN A 233 5.66 0.91 8.68
N ALA A 234 5.57 2.23 8.65
CA ALA A 234 6.45 3.10 9.44
C ALA A 234 6.18 3.00 10.96
N LEU A 235 4.92 2.78 11.35
CA LEU A 235 4.49 2.69 12.77
C LEU A 235 4.51 1.26 13.35
N GLY A 236 4.52 0.24 12.50
CA GLY A 236 4.46 -1.18 12.89
C GLY A 236 3.09 -1.61 13.44
N ILE A 237 2.02 -0.95 13.01
CA ILE A 237 0.64 -1.09 13.51
C ILE A 237 -0.29 -1.78 12.50
N PRO A 238 -1.39 -2.42 12.94
CA PRO A 238 -2.37 -2.99 12.04
C PRO A 238 -3.06 -1.92 11.17
N VAL A 239 -3.38 -2.31 9.94
CA VAL A 239 -4.19 -1.55 8.98
C VAL A 239 -5.31 -2.42 8.45
N HIS A 240 -6.50 -1.85 8.31
CA HIS A 240 -7.70 -2.49 7.79
C HIS A 240 -8.28 -1.62 6.66
N LEU A 241 -8.56 -2.21 5.50
CA LEU A 241 -9.17 -1.50 4.38
C LEU A 241 -10.68 -1.66 4.41
N MET A 242 -11.41 -0.56 4.26
CA MET A 242 -12.87 -0.59 4.15
C MET A 242 -13.32 0.24 2.95
N PHE A 243 -14.27 -0.27 2.18
CA PHE A 243 -14.74 0.49 1.01
C PHE A 243 -16.15 0.11 0.57
N THR A 244 -16.79 1.04 -0.12
CA THR A 244 -18.09 0.87 -0.81
C THR A 244 -17.93 0.23 -2.17
N MET A 245 -16.78 0.34 -2.85
CA MET A 245 -16.55 -0.22 -4.19
C MET A 245 -15.63 -1.46 -4.14
N PRO A 246 -15.92 -2.55 -4.86
CA PRO A 246 -15.05 -3.74 -4.88
C PRO A 246 -13.66 -3.45 -5.47
N TRP A 247 -12.62 -3.78 -4.70
CA TRP A 247 -11.21 -3.53 -5.01
C TRP A 247 -10.34 -4.81 -4.98
N THR A 248 -10.85 -5.92 -4.46
CA THR A 248 -10.15 -7.22 -4.35
C THR A 248 -10.50 -8.12 -5.53
N ASN A 249 -9.47 -8.70 -6.19
CA ASN A 249 -9.65 -9.59 -7.33
C ASN A 249 -10.70 -10.68 -7.09
N THR A 250 -11.70 -10.78 -7.97
CA THR A 250 -12.68 -11.88 -8.03
C THR A 250 -13.03 -12.21 -9.48
N ARG A 251 -13.43 -13.45 -9.72
CA ARG A 251 -13.99 -13.94 -10.98
C ARG A 251 -15.48 -13.61 -11.13
N ALA A 252 -16.16 -13.17 -10.06
CA ALA A 252 -17.60 -12.93 -10.04
C ALA A 252 -18.03 -11.73 -10.91
N PHE A 253 -17.32 -10.61 -10.77
CA PHE A 253 -17.56 -9.35 -11.49
C PHE A 253 -16.22 -8.62 -11.73
N PRO A 254 -16.12 -7.74 -12.74
CA PRO A 254 -14.90 -6.99 -13.01
C PRO A 254 -14.70 -5.84 -12.01
N HIS A 255 -13.47 -5.34 -11.93
CA HIS A 255 -13.15 -4.09 -11.24
C HIS A 255 -14.03 -2.97 -11.81
N PRO A 256 -14.78 -2.19 -11.00
CA PRO A 256 -15.76 -1.24 -11.54
C PRO A 256 -15.15 -0.19 -12.45
N LEU A 257 -13.95 0.31 -12.12
CA LEU A 257 -13.19 1.25 -12.95
C LEU A 257 -12.63 0.67 -14.27
N ALA A 258 -12.98 -0.57 -14.65
CA ALA A 258 -12.53 -1.23 -15.88
C ALA A 258 -13.68 -1.56 -16.85
N ASN A 259 -13.41 -1.34 -18.14
CA ASN A 259 -14.26 -1.70 -19.27
C ASN A 259 -13.63 -2.87 -20.05
N LEU A 260 -14.16 -4.08 -19.90
CA LEU A 260 -13.62 -5.27 -20.61
C LEU A 260 -13.93 -5.24 -22.11
N LYS A 261 -12.90 -5.29 -22.96
CA LYS A 261 -13.01 -5.66 -24.38
C LYS A 261 -12.61 -7.13 -24.57
N ASN A 262 -13.11 -7.77 -25.63
CA ASN A 262 -12.76 -9.13 -26.06
C ASN A 262 -12.98 -10.26 -25.00
N GLY A 263 -13.99 -10.13 -24.13
CA GLY A 263 -14.25 -11.05 -23.01
C GLY A 263 -14.40 -12.55 -23.34
N GLY A 264 -14.87 -12.88 -24.55
CA GLY A 264 -14.88 -14.24 -25.10
C GLY A 264 -15.56 -15.30 -24.22
N LYS A 265 -15.02 -16.53 -24.26
CA LYS A 265 -15.50 -17.67 -23.44
C LYS A 265 -15.00 -17.64 -21.98
N ASP A 266 -14.14 -16.70 -21.59
CA ASP A 266 -13.50 -16.65 -20.27
C ASP A 266 -13.63 -15.29 -19.56
N SER A 267 -14.86 -14.77 -19.57
CA SER A 267 -15.24 -13.58 -18.79
C SER A 267 -14.85 -13.68 -17.31
N LYS A 268 -14.79 -14.90 -16.73
CA LYS A 268 -14.36 -15.12 -15.34
C LYS A 268 -12.88 -14.81 -15.12
N LEU A 269 -11.99 -15.18 -16.03
CA LEU A 269 -10.59 -14.76 -15.97
C LEU A 269 -10.44 -13.26 -16.28
N GLY A 270 -11.24 -12.73 -17.20
CA GLY A 270 -11.28 -11.30 -17.52
C GLY A 270 -11.64 -10.42 -16.32
N ASN A 271 -12.68 -10.81 -15.57
CA ASN A 271 -13.07 -10.19 -14.31
C ASN A 271 -11.88 -10.15 -13.34
N TYR A 272 -11.28 -11.29 -13.05
CA TYR A 272 -10.14 -11.41 -12.11
C TYR A 272 -8.92 -10.59 -12.54
N THR A 273 -8.66 -10.53 -13.85
CA THR A 273 -7.52 -9.80 -14.46
C THR A 273 -7.69 -8.28 -14.38
N SER A 274 -8.92 -7.77 -14.50
CA SER A 274 -9.19 -6.32 -14.53
C SER A 274 -8.69 -5.58 -13.28
N TYR A 275 -8.78 -6.19 -12.10
CA TYR A 275 -8.27 -5.63 -10.84
C TYR A 275 -6.77 -5.35 -10.89
N SER A 276 -5.97 -6.35 -11.25
CA SER A 276 -4.51 -6.18 -11.33
C SER A 276 -4.07 -5.29 -12.48
N VAL A 277 -4.88 -5.12 -13.54
CA VAL A 277 -4.63 -4.11 -14.58
C VAL A 277 -4.85 -2.69 -14.03
N VAL A 278 -5.96 -2.45 -13.32
CA VAL A 278 -6.23 -1.13 -12.72
C VAL A 278 -5.19 -0.78 -11.66
N GLU A 279 -4.88 -1.68 -10.73
CA GLU A 279 -3.84 -1.47 -9.71
C GLU A 279 -2.45 -1.24 -10.33
N TRP A 280 -2.12 -1.95 -11.41
CA TRP A 280 -0.83 -1.77 -12.09
C TRP A 280 -0.71 -0.38 -12.74
N LEU A 281 -1.78 0.10 -13.37
CA LEU A 281 -1.84 1.42 -14.01
C LEU A 281 -1.84 2.55 -12.97
N THR A 282 -2.59 2.40 -11.87
CA THR A 282 -2.54 3.30 -10.70
C THR A 282 -1.10 3.42 -10.16
N TRP A 283 -0.40 2.30 -9.99
CA TRP A 283 0.99 2.32 -9.52
C TRP A 283 1.96 2.91 -10.55
N GLN A 284 1.78 2.73 -11.86
CA GLN A 284 2.63 3.41 -12.84
C GLN A 284 2.42 4.94 -12.82
N GLY A 285 1.21 5.42 -12.50
CA GLY A 285 0.90 6.85 -12.42
C GLY A 285 1.36 7.56 -11.14
N LEU A 286 1.44 6.83 -10.01
CA LEU A 286 1.67 7.41 -8.67
C LEU A 286 2.84 6.78 -7.88
N GLY A 287 3.39 5.64 -8.31
CA GLY A 287 4.36 4.85 -7.55
C GLY A 287 5.67 5.58 -7.25
N ASP A 288 6.09 6.51 -8.10
CA ASP A 288 7.25 7.37 -7.87
C ASP A 288 6.95 8.49 -6.86
N VAL A 289 5.76 9.10 -6.90
CA VAL A 289 5.28 10.05 -5.87
C VAL A 289 5.23 9.36 -4.50
N ILE A 290 4.66 8.16 -4.46
CA ILE A 290 4.59 7.30 -3.27
C ILE A 290 6.00 6.95 -2.78
N ASN A 291 6.91 6.55 -3.65
CA ASN A 291 8.29 6.21 -3.26
C ASN A 291 9.10 7.42 -2.76
N ASN A 292 8.94 8.59 -3.38
CA ASN A 292 9.57 9.84 -2.93
C ASN A 292 9.08 10.25 -1.53
N TRP A 293 7.77 10.17 -1.28
CA TRP A 293 7.19 10.37 0.05
C TRP A 293 7.66 9.30 1.05
N ARG A 294 7.74 8.02 0.67
CA ARG A 294 8.27 6.94 1.51
C ARG A 294 9.71 7.17 1.98
N GLU A 295 10.57 7.76 1.14
CA GLU A 295 11.95 8.11 1.54
C GLU A 295 12.02 9.16 2.67
N THR A 296 10.98 10.01 2.81
CA THR A 296 10.85 10.98 3.92
C THR A 296 10.51 10.31 5.25
N MET A 297 9.79 9.17 5.20
CA MET A 297 9.47 8.30 6.33
C MET A 297 10.54 7.23 6.58
N ASP A 298 11.76 7.43 6.08
CA ASP A 298 12.91 6.51 6.14
C ASP A 298 12.75 5.15 5.40
N LEU A 299 11.54 4.80 4.93
CA LEU A 299 11.19 3.52 4.30
C LEU A 299 11.93 3.27 2.97
N GLU A 300 12.16 2.00 2.61
CA GLU A 300 12.68 1.63 1.29
C GLU A 300 11.62 1.80 0.18
N PRO A 301 11.99 2.15 -1.07
CA PRO A 301 11.06 2.18 -2.20
C PRO A 301 10.50 0.79 -2.51
N VAL A 302 9.29 0.75 -3.08
CA VAL A 302 8.62 -0.48 -3.56
C VAL A 302 8.73 -0.57 -5.08
N SER A 303 8.93 -1.79 -5.59
CA SER A 303 9.08 -2.05 -7.03
C SER A 303 7.78 -1.79 -7.81
N SER A 304 7.93 -1.49 -9.11
CA SER A 304 6.81 -1.27 -10.04
C SER A 304 5.94 -2.52 -10.30
N MET A 305 6.31 -3.68 -9.75
CA MET A 305 5.58 -4.96 -9.88
C MET A 305 4.94 -5.42 -8.56
N ASP A 306 5.55 -5.09 -7.41
CA ASP A 306 5.04 -5.45 -6.09
C ASP A 306 4.02 -4.44 -5.54
N GLY A 307 4.21 -3.15 -5.82
CA GLY A 307 3.29 -2.06 -5.47
C GLY A 307 1.81 -2.35 -5.79
N PRO A 308 1.47 -2.73 -7.04
CA PRO A 308 0.11 -3.11 -7.47
C PRO A 308 -0.54 -4.27 -6.73
N ASN A 309 0.22 -5.00 -5.91
CA ASN A 309 -0.22 -6.23 -5.26
C ASN A 309 -0.11 -6.16 -3.73
N LEU A 310 0.31 -5.04 -3.14
CA LEU A 310 0.66 -4.95 -1.71
C LEU A 310 -0.44 -5.41 -0.77
N ALA A 311 -1.70 -5.00 -0.97
CA ALA A 311 -2.82 -5.40 -0.12
C ALA A 311 -3.00 -6.92 -0.09
N ALA A 312 -2.96 -7.57 -1.27
CA ALA A 312 -3.08 -9.01 -1.41
C ALA A 312 -1.83 -9.77 -0.91
N GLN A 313 -0.63 -9.26 -1.17
CA GLN A 313 0.62 -9.87 -0.71
C GLN A 313 0.76 -9.87 0.81
N LEU A 314 0.39 -8.76 1.45
CA LEU A 314 0.46 -8.58 2.91
C LEU A 314 -0.74 -9.19 3.66
N LYS A 315 -1.79 -9.62 2.91
CA LYS A 315 -3.09 -10.08 3.43
C LYS A 315 -3.71 -9.02 4.35
N VAL A 316 -3.82 -7.80 3.83
CA VAL A 316 -4.48 -6.69 4.53
C VAL A 316 -5.96 -7.01 4.67
N PRO A 317 -6.52 -7.04 5.90
CA PRO A 317 -7.95 -7.21 6.12
C PRO A 317 -8.77 -6.20 5.31
N PHE A 318 -9.87 -6.67 4.73
CA PHE A 318 -10.75 -5.86 3.88
C PHE A 318 -12.21 -6.06 4.30
N THR A 319 -13.00 -4.99 4.44
CA THR A 319 -14.44 -5.08 4.67
C THR A 319 -15.20 -4.21 3.69
N TYR A 320 -16.23 -4.79 3.07
CA TYR A 320 -17.05 -4.14 2.06
C TYR A 320 -18.39 -3.68 2.62
N CYS A 321 -18.60 -2.37 2.56
CA CYS A 321 -19.68 -1.64 3.21
C CYS A 321 -20.98 -1.67 2.40
N TRP A 322 -21.41 -2.87 1.98
CA TRP A 322 -22.64 -3.10 1.23
C TRP A 322 -23.40 -4.33 1.72
N SER A 323 -24.68 -4.40 1.35
CA SER A 323 -25.56 -5.53 1.69
C SER A 323 -25.18 -6.82 0.95
N PRO A 324 -24.94 -7.95 1.66
CA PRO A 324 -24.79 -9.26 1.03
C PRO A 324 -26.07 -9.73 0.31
N ALA A 325 -27.24 -9.19 0.64
CA ALA A 325 -28.49 -9.46 -0.08
C ALA A 325 -28.55 -8.78 -1.46
N LEU A 326 -27.75 -7.73 -1.71
CA LEU A 326 -27.54 -7.13 -3.04
C LEU A 326 -26.34 -7.77 -3.75
N VAL A 327 -25.17 -7.79 -3.11
CA VAL A 327 -23.91 -8.33 -3.64
C VAL A 327 -23.29 -9.32 -2.62
N PRO A 328 -23.54 -10.63 -2.75
CA PRO A 328 -23.00 -11.62 -1.82
C PRO A 328 -21.48 -11.74 -1.93
N LYS A 329 -20.83 -12.16 -0.83
CA LYS A 329 -19.38 -12.44 -0.77
C LYS A 329 -18.98 -13.48 -1.84
N PRO A 330 -18.12 -13.14 -2.81
CA PRO A 330 -17.62 -14.09 -3.79
C PRO A 330 -16.85 -15.25 -3.15
N ILE A 331 -17.07 -16.47 -3.67
CA ILE A 331 -16.47 -17.71 -3.16
C ILE A 331 -14.93 -17.80 -3.35
N ASP A 332 -14.34 -16.90 -4.13
CA ASP A 332 -12.90 -16.79 -4.36
C ASP A 332 -12.22 -15.68 -3.52
N TRP A 333 -12.97 -15.01 -2.65
CA TRP A 333 -12.41 -14.10 -1.65
C TRP A 333 -11.96 -14.84 -0.38
N ALA A 334 -10.91 -14.31 0.25
CA ALA A 334 -10.26 -14.93 1.40
C ALA A 334 -11.05 -14.72 2.70
N PRO A 335 -10.84 -15.55 3.75
CA PRO A 335 -11.43 -15.36 5.07
C PRO A 335 -10.98 -14.10 5.86
N HIS A 336 -10.32 -13.13 5.22
CA HIS A 336 -10.01 -11.79 5.75
C HIS A 336 -10.62 -10.67 4.89
N VAL A 337 -11.56 -11.03 4.02
CA VAL A 337 -12.27 -10.14 3.09
C VAL A 337 -13.76 -10.37 3.33
N ASP A 338 -14.42 -9.42 3.98
CA ASP A 338 -15.78 -9.57 4.48
C ASP A 338 -16.77 -8.59 3.85
N VAL A 339 -18.06 -8.94 3.89
CA VAL A 339 -19.18 -8.10 3.41
C VAL A 339 -20.11 -7.92 4.60
N CYS A 340 -20.26 -6.70 5.10
CA CYS A 340 -20.82 -6.45 6.43
C CYS A 340 -22.27 -5.95 6.45
N GLY A 341 -22.72 -5.33 5.35
CA GLY A 341 -23.94 -4.52 5.27
C GLY A 341 -23.64 -3.05 4.93
N PHE A 342 -24.63 -2.32 4.41
CA PHE A 342 -24.47 -0.88 4.15
C PHE A 342 -24.39 -0.06 5.46
N PHE A 343 -23.66 1.06 5.43
CA PHE A 343 -23.54 1.97 6.58
C PHE A 343 -24.61 3.06 6.50
N PHE A 344 -25.75 2.81 7.16
CA PHE A 344 -26.83 3.77 7.28
C PHE A 344 -26.70 4.64 8.53
N ARG A 345 -27.24 5.85 8.47
CA ARG A 345 -27.61 6.67 9.63
C ARG A 345 -29.08 6.43 9.99
N GLU A 346 -29.50 6.89 11.16
CA GLU A 346 -30.91 7.14 11.42
C GLU A 346 -31.43 8.26 10.49
N ALA A 347 -32.68 8.16 10.03
CA ALA A 347 -33.25 9.19 9.18
C ALA A 347 -33.41 10.50 9.98
N PRO A 348 -32.99 11.66 9.44
CA PRO A 348 -33.14 12.93 10.16
C PRO A 348 -34.62 13.27 10.32
N ASN A 349 -35.00 13.82 11.48
CA ASN A 349 -36.33 14.37 11.68
C ASN A 349 -36.53 15.57 10.75
N TYR A 350 -37.39 15.42 9.74
CA TYR A 350 -37.54 16.35 8.63
C TYR A 350 -39.01 16.68 8.39
N THR A 351 -39.33 17.97 8.42
CA THR A 351 -40.63 18.51 8.04
C THR A 351 -40.57 18.94 6.57
N PRO A 352 -41.34 18.32 5.65
CA PRO A 352 -41.37 18.73 4.26
C PRO A 352 -41.99 20.13 4.08
N PRO A 353 -41.61 20.89 3.04
CA PRO A 353 -42.33 22.09 2.64
C PRO A 353 -43.81 21.78 2.34
N PRO A 354 -44.76 22.70 2.64
CA PRO A 354 -46.19 22.45 2.44
C PRO A 354 -46.57 22.04 1.01
N GLU A 355 -45.86 22.55 0.00
CA GLU A 355 -46.07 22.20 -1.41
C GLU A 355 -45.69 20.74 -1.71
N LEU A 356 -44.58 20.25 -1.15
CA LEU A 356 -44.13 18.87 -1.32
C LEU A 356 -45.07 17.90 -0.60
N ASP A 357 -45.52 18.26 0.60
CA ASP A 357 -46.51 17.49 1.36
C ASP A 357 -47.87 17.43 0.64
N ALA A 358 -48.35 18.57 0.11
CA ALA A 358 -49.56 18.62 -0.70
C ALA A 358 -49.43 17.78 -1.98
N PHE A 359 -48.31 17.91 -2.72
CA PHE A 359 -48.04 17.11 -3.91
C PHE A 359 -48.02 15.62 -3.60
N LEU A 360 -47.33 15.18 -2.54
CA LEU A 360 -47.31 13.78 -2.12
C LEU A 360 -48.72 13.26 -1.82
N ARG A 361 -49.54 14.03 -1.08
CA ARG A 361 -50.93 13.66 -0.71
C ARG A 361 -51.91 13.64 -1.88
N ALA A 362 -51.68 14.40 -2.95
CA ALA A 362 -52.63 14.62 -4.03
C ALA A 362 -52.85 13.43 -5.00
N GLY A 363 -52.35 12.23 -4.72
CA GLY A 363 -52.57 11.06 -5.57
C GLY A 363 -51.56 9.92 -5.34
N GLU A 364 -51.35 9.10 -6.37
CA GLU A 364 -50.44 7.95 -6.32
C GLU A 364 -48.98 8.35 -6.04
N ARG A 365 -48.20 7.44 -5.44
CA ARG A 365 -46.80 7.71 -5.06
C ARG A 365 -45.96 8.06 -6.31
N PRO A 366 -45.29 9.22 -6.35
CA PRO A 366 -44.52 9.62 -7.52
C PRO A 366 -43.23 8.83 -7.68
N VAL A 367 -42.61 8.89 -8.86
CA VAL A 367 -41.26 8.38 -9.13
C VAL A 367 -40.24 9.49 -8.83
N TYR A 368 -39.21 9.21 -8.04
CA TYR A 368 -38.09 10.15 -7.86
C TYR A 368 -37.15 10.08 -9.07
N ILE A 369 -36.68 11.23 -9.54
CA ILE A 369 -35.67 11.34 -10.60
C ILE A 369 -34.62 12.37 -10.16
N GLY A 370 -33.37 11.95 -9.97
CA GLY A 370 -32.32 12.87 -9.50
C GLY A 370 -30.90 12.33 -9.67
N PHE A 371 -30.06 13.10 -10.37
CA PHE A 371 -28.67 12.70 -10.66
C PHE A 371 -27.64 13.24 -9.65
N GLY A 372 -28.03 14.10 -8.70
CA GLY A 372 -27.15 14.58 -7.62
C GLY A 372 -26.15 15.66 -8.08
N SER A 373 -24.92 15.63 -7.57
CA SER A 373 -23.86 16.62 -7.86
C SER A 373 -23.13 16.36 -9.19
N ILE A 374 -23.85 15.91 -10.22
CA ILE A 374 -23.31 15.63 -11.55
C ILE A 374 -23.44 16.89 -12.43
N VAL A 375 -22.33 17.35 -12.99
CA VAL A 375 -22.35 18.37 -14.06
C VAL A 375 -22.87 17.72 -15.33
N ILE A 376 -23.89 18.31 -15.95
CA ILE A 376 -24.52 17.84 -17.18
C ILE A 376 -24.31 18.92 -18.24
N ASP A 377 -23.75 18.54 -19.40
CA ASP A 377 -23.39 19.48 -20.47
C ASP A 377 -24.59 20.26 -21.04
N ASP A 378 -25.75 19.61 -21.11
CA ASP A 378 -27.02 20.19 -21.58
C ASP A 378 -28.17 19.79 -20.63
N PRO A 379 -28.39 20.58 -19.56
CA PRO A 379 -29.47 20.32 -18.61
C PRO A 379 -30.87 20.48 -19.22
N ILE A 380 -31.04 21.34 -20.22
CA ILE A 380 -32.35 21.63 -20.83
C ILE A 380 -32.83 20.42 -21.62
N LYS A 381 -31.95 19.82 -22.44
CA LYS A 381 -32.22 18.56 -23.13
C LYS A 381 -32.44 17.41 -22.15
N MET A 382 -31.72 17.38 -21.03
CA MET A 382 -31.93 16.38 -19.97
C MET A 382 -33.33 16.52 -19.34
N SER A 383 -33.74 17.73 -18.93
CA SER A 383 -35.09 18.01 -18.45
C SER A 383 -36.16 17.59 -19.46
N ASN A 384 -36.01 17.96 -20.74
CA ASN A 384 -36.97 17.60 -21.78
C ASN A 384 -37.11 16.07 -21.96
N VAL A 385 -35.99 15.33 -21.93
CA VAL A 385 -35.98 13.86 -21.99
C VAL A 385 -36.70 13.25 -20.77
N ILE A 386 -36.49 13.79 -19.57
CA ILE A 386 -37.17 13.35 -18.35
C ILE A 386 -38.68 13.61 -18.43
N ILE A 387 -39.08 14.84 -18.79
CA ILE A 387 -40.48 15.26 -18.86
C ILE A 387 -41.24 14.41 -19.89
N GLU A 388 -40.68 14.19 -21.09
CA GLU A 388 -41.30 13.34 -22.11
C GLU A 388 -41.39 11.87 -21.64
N ALA A 389 -40.39 11.35 -20.91
CA ALA A 389 -40.45 10.00 -20.35
C ALA A 389 -41.52 9.85 -19.26
N VAL A 390 -41.67 10.86 -18.38
CA VAL A 390 -42.70 10.89 -17.33
C VAL A 390 -44.09 10.92 -17.97
N HIS A 391 -44.29 11.77 -18.99
CA HIS A 391 -45.54 11.82 -19.76
C HIS A 391 -45.84 10.49 -20.45
N LYS A 392 -44.86 9.88 -21.14
CA LYS A 392 -45.01 8.54 -21.76
C LYS A 392 -45.35 7.43 -20.76
N SER A 393 -44.85 7.53 -19.53
CA SER A 393 -45.11 6.56 -18.47
C SER A 393 -46.46 6.77 -17.76
N GLY A 394 -47.11 7.92 -17.95
CA GLY A 394 -48.35 8.29 -17.26
C GLY A 394 -48.19 8.54 -15.75
N VAL A 395 -46.96 8.75 -15.26
CA VAL A 395 -46.66 8.81 -13.81
C VAL A 395 -46.67 10.24 -13.26
N ARG A 396 -46.82 10.34 -11.93
CA ARG A 396 -46.36 11.53 -11.18
C ARG A 396 -44.87 11.42 -10.89
N ALA A 397 -44.13 12.52 -10.90
CA ALA A 397 -42.68 12.52 -10.67
C ALA A 397 -42.21 13.64 -9.72
N ILE A 398 -41.11 13.38 -9.03
CA ILE A 398 -40.34 14.36 -8.26
C ILE A 398 -38.97 14.47 -8.91
N ILE A 399 -38.67 15.61 -9.53
CA ILE A 399 -37.38 15.87 -10.20
C ILE A 399 -36.51 16.67 -9.25
N SER A 400 -35.38 16.11 -8.80
CA SER A 400 -34.40 16.87 -8.01
C SER A 400 -33.61 17.81 -8.91
N ARG A 401 -33.68 19.12 -8.61
CA ARG A 401 -32.97 20.17 -9.35
C ARG A 401 -31.45 19.94 -9.31
N GLY A 402 -30.91 19.56 -8.15
CA GLY A 402 -29.52 19.20 -7.93
C GLY A 402 -28.51 20.30 -8.34
N TRP A 403 -27.25 19.91 -8.53
CA TRP A 403 -26.24 20.80 -9.12
C TRP A 403 -26.50 21.04 -10.62
N SER A 404 -27.14 20.08 -11.28
CA SER A 404 -27.49 20.11 -12.70
C SER A 404 -28.50 21.21 -13.07
N LYS A 405 -29.21 21.79 -12.08
CA LYS A 405 -30.32 22.74 -12.28
C LYS A 405 -31.42 22.20 -13.22
N LEU A 406 -31.84 20.95 -13.00
CA LEU A 406 -32.95 20.34 -13.73
C LEU A 406 -34.27 21.01 -13.37
N ASP A 407 -34.70 21.92 -14.23
CA ASP A 407 -35.94 22.68 -14.13
C ASP A 407 -36.74 22.61 -15.43
N GLY A 408 -37.98 23.07 -15.42
CA GLY A 408 -38.88 23.05 -16.59
C GLY A 408 -40.20 23.77 -16.32
N PRO A 409 -41.19 23.68 -17.24
CA PRO A 409 -42.50 24.27 -17.00
C PRO A 409 -43.20 23.61 -15.80
N ALA A 410 -44.04 24.38 -15.10
CA ALA A 410 -44.90 23.86 -14.04
C ALA A 410 -45.98 22.95 -14.62
N MET A 411 -46.16 21.76 -14.04
CA MET A 411 -47.10 20.73 -14.49
C MET A 411 -47.62 19.96 -13.27
N ASP A 412 -48.93 19.70 -13.20
CA ASP A 412 -49.59 19.14 -12.01
C ASP A 412 -49.07 17.75 -11.58
N ASN A 413 -48.43 17.01 -12.50
CA ASN A 413 -47.84 15.71 -12.22
C ASN A 413 -46.32 15.75 -11.95
N ILE A 414 -45.65 16.92 -11.95
CA ILE A 414 -44.20 17.04 -11.76
C ILE A 414 -43.86 18.11 -10.71
N TYR A 415 -43.21 17.68 -9.62
CA TYR A 415 -42.67 18.59 -8.59
C TYR A 415 -41.15 18.73 -8.71
N TYR A 416 -40.65 19.97 -8.80
CA TYR A 416 -39.20 20.27 -8.86
C TYR A 416 -38.65 20.49 -7.44
N LEU A 417 -37.89 19.51 -6.96
CA LEU A 417 -37.42 19.40 -5.59
C LEU A 417 -36.07 20.12 -5.40
N GLY A 418 -35.97 20.89 -4.31
CA GLY A 418 -34.70 21.38 -3.75
C GLY A 418 -34.00 20.33 -2.89
N ASP A 419 -33.47 20.74 -1.74
CA ASP A 419 -32.83 19.82 -0.78
C ASP A 419 -33.85 19.06 0.08
N CYS A 420 -33.73 17.74 0.09
CA CYS A 420 -34.57 16.84 0.88
C CYS A 420 -33.79 15.55 1.24
N PRO A 421 -33.80 15.07 2.50
CA PRO A 421 -33.14 13.82 2.87
C PRO A 421 -33.72 12.62 2.11
N HIS A 422 -32.87 11.87 1.40
CA HIS A 422 -33.30 10.67 0.67
C HIS A 422 -33.83 9.58 1.61
N GLU A 423 -33.29 9.51 2.84
CA GLU A 423 -33.72 8.61 3.91
C GLU A 423 -35.18 8.83 4.32
N TRP A 424 -35.68 10.07 4.17
CA TRP A 424 -37.09 10.41 4.35
C TRP A 424 -37.87 10.22 3.05
N LEU A 425 -37.43 10.89 1.97
CA LEU A 425 -38.19 10.98 0.71
C LEU A 425 -38.48 9.62 0.08
N PHE A 426 -37.53 8.68 0.15
CA PHE A 426 -37.69 7.37 -0.50
C PHE A 426 -38.72 6.46 0.20
N GLN A 427 -39.24 6.85 1.37
CA GLN A 427 -40.41 6.19 2.00
C GLN A 427 -41.72 6.51 1.26
N HIS A 428 -41.79 7.64 0.56
CA HIS A 428 -43.01 8.21 -0.03
C HIS A 428 -43.16 7.98 -1.55
N VAL A 429 -42.11 7.49 -2.23
CA VAL A 429 -42.08 7.29 -3.69
C VAL A 429 -42.44 5.86 -4.10
N ALA A 430 -42.76 5.66 -5.38
CA ALA A 430 -42.96 4.34 -5.97
C ALA A 430 -41.62 3.69 -6.33
N ALA A 431 -40.82 4.38 -7.14
CA ALA A 431 -39.51 3.96 -7.67
C ALA A 431 -38.50 5.12 -7.67
N VAL A 432 -37.22 4.80 -7.87
CA VAL A 432 -36.09 5.76 -7.84
C VAL A 432 -35.31 5.68 -9.15
N VAL A 433 -35.11 6.81 -9.84
CA VAL A 433 -34.19 6.97 -10.98
C VAL A 433 -33.03 7.86 -10.54
N HIS A 434 -31.80 7.36 -10.60
CA HIS A 434 -30.63 8.15 -10.17
C HIS A 434 -29.33 7.76 -10.89
N HIS A 435 -28.24 8.47 -10.57
CA HIS A 435 -26.92 8.30 -11.20
C HIS A 435 -26.20 6.98 -10.85
N GLY A 436 -26.69 6.19 -9.87
CA GLY A 436 -26.10 4.90 -9.48
C GLY A 436 -25.07 4.89 -8.36
N GLY A 437 -24.77 6.01 -7.68
CA GLY A 437 -23.78 6.05 -6.61
C GLY A 437 -24.23 5.27 -5.36
N ALA A 438 -23.28 4.51 -4.77
CA ALA A 438 -23.52 3.48 -3.75
C ALA A 438 -24.57 3.84 -2.68
N GLY A 439 -24.42 4.98 -2.00
CA GLY A 439 -25.32 5.39 -0.91
C GLY A 439 -26.76 5.69 -1.35
N THR A 440 -26.97 6.16 -2.59
CA THR A 440 -28.32 6.38 -3.12
C THR A 440 -28.96 5.05 -3.53
N THR A 441 -28.18 4.14 -4.14
CA THR A 441 -28.60 2.76 -4.45
C THR A 441 -29.04 2.04 -3.17
N ALA A 442 -28.23 2.14 -2.11
CA ALA A 442 -28.50 1.57 -0.80
C ALA A 442 -29.80 2.13 -0.17
N CYS A 443 -29.99 3.45 -0.23
CA CYS A 443 -31.19 4.10 0.33
C CYS A 443 -32.47 3.71 -0.41
N GLY A 444 -32.44 3.60 -1.76
CA GLY A 444 -33.59 3.15 -2.55
C GLY A 444 -34.00 1.73 -2.20
N LEU A 445 -33.02 0.81 -2.15
CA LEU A 445 -33.23 -0.59 -1.83
C LEU A 445 -33.65 -0.82 -0.36
N LEU A 446 -33.11 -0.07 0.61
CA LEU A 446 -33.53 -0.17 2.02
C LEU A 446 -35.02 0.15 2.21
N ASN A 447 -35.53 1.08 1.41
CA ASN A 447 -36.94 1.48 1.38
C ASN A 447 -37.81 0.56 0.50
N GLY A 448 -37.24 -0.50 -0.09
CA GLY A 448 -37.91 -1.41 -1.01
C GLY A 448 -38.41 -0.73 -2.28
N ARG A 449 -37.72 0.31 -2.76
CA ARG A 449 -38.02 1.01 -4.01
C ARG A 449 -37.27 0.34 -5.18
N PRO A 450 -37.96 -0.10 -6.24
CA PRO A 450 -37.30 -0.47 -7.49
C PRO A 450 -36.50 0.71 -8.06
N THR A 451 -35.32 0.42 -8.59
CA THR A 451 -34.27 1.42 -8.82
C THR A 451 -33.69 1.35 -10.24
N THR A 452 -33.86 2.43 -11.01
CA THR A 452 -33.26 2.63 -12.34
C THR A 452 -31.97 3.43 -12.22
N ILE A 453 -30.88 2.94 -12.81
CA ILE A 453 -29.56 3.58 -12.74
C ILE A 453 -29.12 4.11 -14.11
N VAL A 454 -28.78 5.39 -14.16
CA VAL A 454 -28.26 6.11 -15.33
C VAL A 454 -26.81 6.52 -15.06
N PRO A 455 -25.81 5.67 -15.38
CA PRO A 455 -24.44 5.95 -14.99
C PRO A 455 -23.77 7.02 -15.86
N PHE A 456 -23.00 7.86 -15.18
CA PHE A 456 -22.11 8.87 -15.74
C PHE A 456 -20.66 8.40 -15.70
N PHE A 457 -20.16 7.96 -14.54
CA PHE A 457 -18.77 7.51 -14.37
C PHE A 457 -18.56 6.51 -13.22
N GLY A 458 -17.35 5.95 -13.12
CA GLY A 458 -16.87 5.27 -11.90
C GLY A 458 -17.55 3.94 -11.56
N ASP A 459 -18.07 3.83 -10.34
CA ASP A 459 -18.74 2.64 -9.78
C ASP A 459 -20.19 2.48 -10.24
N GLN A 460 -20.79 3.54 -10.77
CA GLN A 460 -22.21 3.62 -11.12
C GLN A 460 -22.69 2.51 -12.07
N PRO A 461 -21.93 2.09 -13.12
CA PRO A 461 -22.32 0.96 -13.96
C PRO A 461 -22.31 -0.37 -13.21
N PHE A 462 -21.45 -0.55 -12.20
CA PHE A 462 -21.42 -1.78 -11.40
C PHE A 462 -22.72 -1.90 -10.59
N TRP A 463 -23.12 -0.84 -9.86
CA TRP A 463 -24.37 -0.84 -9.10
C TRP A 463 -25.60 -1.09 -9.96
N GLY A 464 -25.69 -0.43 -11.12
CA GLY A 464 -26.78 -0.68 -12.08
C GLY A 464 -26.86 -2.14 -12.52
N ASN A 465 -25.72 -2.78 -12.80
CA ASN A 465 -25.70 -4.21 -13.14
C ASN A 465 -26.05 -5.11 -11.95
N MET A 466 -25.69 -4.75 -10.71
CA MET A 466 -26.05 -5.52 -9.51
C MET A 466 -27.56 -5.44 -9.20
N VAL A 467 -28.17 -4.25 -9.28
CA VAL A 467 -29.61 -4.06 -9.14
C VAL A 467 -30.38 -4.86 -10.21
N ALA A 468 -29.94 -4.79 -11.46
CA ALA A 468 -30.51 -5.56 -12.56
C ALA A 468 -30.36 -7.08 -12.38
N ALA A 469 -29.20 -7.55 -11.92
CA ALA A 469 -28.96 -8.97 -11.65
C ALA A 469 -29.85 -9.52 -10.51
N ARG A 470 -30.22 -8.68 -9.55
CA ARG A 470 -31.19 -9.01 -8.48
C ARG A 470 -32.64 -8.71 -8.85
N ARG A 471 -32.92 -8.27 -10.09
CA ARG A 471 -34.25 -7.92 -10.63
C ARG A 471 -34.99 -6.76 -9.95
N ALA A 472 -34.32 -6.01 -9.07
CA ALA A 472 -34.90 -4.85 -8.38
C ALA A 472 -34.89 -3.56 -9.24
N GLY A 473 -34.72 -3.70 -10.56
CA GLY A 473 -34.66 -2.62 -11.54
C GLY A 473 -34.19 -3.10 -12.91
N PRO A 474 -34.23 -2.23 -13.94
CA PRO A 474 -33.77 -2.52 -15.28
C PRO A 474 -32.23 -2.52 -15.38
N LYS A 475 -31.70 -2.98 -16.52
CA LYS A 475 -30.29 -2.77 -16.87
C LYS A 475 -29.96 -1.26 -16.88
N PRO A 476 -28.76 -0.85 -16.48
CA PRO A 476 -28.39 0.56 -16.46
C PRO A 476 -28.40 1.17 -17.87
N ILE A 477 -28.85 2.43 -17.97
CA ILE A 477 -28.90 3.20 -19.23
C ILE A 477 -27.76 4.22 -19.22
N PRO A 478 -26.64 4.01 -19.93
CA PRO A 478 -25.55 4.99 -19.99
C PRO A 478 -26.07 6.36 -20.41
N HIS A 479 -25.66 7.43 -19.71
CA HIS A 479 -26.23 8.77 -19.93
C HIS A 479 -26.19 9.22 -21.40
N LYS A 480 -25.13 8.86 -22.16
CA LYS A 480 -24.99 9.16 -23.60
C LYS A 480 -26.04 8.50 -24.50
N THR A 481 -26.74 7.46 -24.02
CA THR A 481 -27.81 6.76 -24.74
C THR A 481 -29.19 6.97 -24.11
N LEU A 482 -29.30 7.77 -23.04
CA LEU A 482 -30.57 8.09 -22.39
C LEU A 482 -31.47 8.88 -23.35
N ASN A 483 -32.72 8.47 -23.46
CA ASN A 483 -33.76 9.14 -24.22
C ASN A 483 -35.13 8.86 -23.57
N SER A 484 -36.17 9.55 -24.02
CA SER A 484 -37.48 9.45 -23.39
C SER A 484 -38.12 8.06 -23.51
N GLN A 485 -37.80 7.32 -24.57
CA GLN A 485 -38.29 5.96 -24.78
C GLN A 485 -37.70 4.99 -23.76
N ASN A 486 -36.37 4.84 -23.73
CA ASN A 486 -35.73 3.87 -22.82
C ASN A 486 -35.86 4.26 -21.34
N LEU A 487 -36.00 5.55 -21.02
CA LEU A 487 -36.34 5.99 -19.66
C LEU A 487 -37.79 5.62 -19.30
N SER A 488 -38.76 5.77 -20.21
CA SER A 488 -40.16 5.38 -19.93
C SER A 488 -40.33 3.86 -19.77
N GLU A 489 -39.62 3.06 -20.59
CA GLU A 489 -39.55 1.60 -20.45
C GLU A 489 -38.94 1.17 -19.12
N ALA A 490 -37.86 1.85 -18.69
CA ALA A 490 -37.20 1.61 -17.41
C ALA A 490 -38.07 1.99 -16.20
N ILE A 491 -38.81 3.10 -16.28
CA ILE A 491 -39.81 3.50 -15.25
C ILE A 491 -40.91 2.44 -15.18
N SER A 492 -41.47 2.05 -16.33
CA SER A 492 -42.53 1.05 -16.43
C SER A 492 -42.10 -0.30 -15.84
N LEU A 493 -40.88 -0.76 -16.12
CA LEU A 493 -40.33 -1.98 -15.53
C LEU A 493 -40.20 -1.88 -14.00
N CYS A 494 -39.73 -0.74 -13.47
CA CYS A 494 -39.66 -0.49 -12.03
C CYS A 494 -41.03 -0.44 -11.34
N LEU A 495 -42.13 -0.22 -12.07
CA LEU A 495 -43.49 -0.26 -11.51
C LEU A 495 -44.13 -1.66 -11.55
N THR A 496 -43.48 -2.67 -12.14
CA THR A 496 -43.99 -4.05 -12.17
C THR A 496 -44.10 -4.67 -10.77
N PRO A 497 -45.05 -5.60 -10.54
CA PRO A 497 -45.12 -6.39 -9.30
C PRO A 497 -43.82 -7.14 -9.00
N GLU A 498 -43.14 -7.67 -10.02
CA GLU A 498 -41.92 -8.46 -9.91
C GLU A 498 -40.74 -7.63 -9.42
N ALA A 499 -40.54 -6.42 -9.98
CA ALA A 499 -39.50 -5.51 -9.51
C ALA A 499 -39.79 -5.02 -8.09
N ASN A 500 -41.06 -4.73 -7.77
CA ASN A 500 -41.49 -4.37 -6.41
C ASN A 500 -41.30 -5.49 -5.39
N ALA A 501 -41.53 -6.75 -5.76
CA ALA A 501 -41.23 -7.90 -4.91
C ALA A 501 -39.73 -8.04 -4.66
N ALA A 502 -38.93 -8.07 -5.73
CA ALA A 502 -37.47 -8.19 -5.62
C ALA A 502 -36.82 -7.06 -4.79
N ALA A 503 -37.30 -5.82 -4.93
CA ALA A 503 -36.85 -4.70 -4.11
C ALA A 503 -37.25 -4.85 -2.62
N LYS A 504 -38.45 -5.36 -2.33
CA LYS A 504 -38.90 -5.66 -0.95
C LYS A 504 -38.11 -6.81 -0.31
N ASP A 505 -37.81 -7.87 -1.04
CA ASP A 505 -37.04 -9.02 -0.51
C ASP A 505 -35.61 -8.58 -0.09
N ILE A 506 -35.00 -7.70 -0.89
CA ILE A 506 -33.73 -7.05 -0.56
C ILE A 506 -33.89 -6.15 0.67
N ALA A 507 -34.94 -5.31 0.73
CA ALA A 507 -35.21 -4.43 1.86
C ALA A 507 -35.39 -5.20 3.18
N SER A 508 -36.20 -6.27 3.19
CA SER A 508 -36.45 -7.10 4.36
C SER A 508 -35.21 -7.87 4.83
N SER A 509 -34.26 -8.13 3.93
CA SER A 509 -32.94 -8.66 4.28
C SER A 509 -32.07 -7.55 4.90
N MET A 510 -32.00 -6.39 4.25
CA MET A 510 -31.21 -5.23 4.70
C MET A 510 -31.66 -4.65 6.05
N GLN A 511 -32.95 -4.78 6.40
CA GLN A 511 -33.49 -4.40 7.71
C GLN A 511 -33.03 -5.31 8.86
N GLN A 512 -32.48 -6.49 8.56
CA GLN A 512 -31.88 -7.42 9.53
C GLN A 512 -30.34 -7.27 9.59
N GLU A 513 -29.74 -6.55 8.65
CA GLU A 513 -28.31 -6.26 8.63
C GLU A 513 -27.94 -5.18 9.67
N SER A 514 -26.67 -5.19 10.10
CA SER A 514 -26.14 -4.14 10.98
C SER A 514 -24.75 -3.71 10.55
N GLY A 515 -24.65 -3.21 9.30
CA GLY A 515 -23.40 -2.96 8.58
C GLY A 515 -22.28 -2.34 9.41
N VAL A 516 -22.59 -1.27 10.14
CA VAL A 516 -21.62 -0.56 10.99
C VAL A 516 -21.08 -1.45 12.12
N ARG A 517 -21.95 -2.15 12.86
CA ARG A 517 -21.55 -3.05 13.95
C ARG A 517 -20.80 -4.28 13.43
N THR A 518 -21.25 -4.85 12.32
CA THR A 518 -20.57 -5.96 11.64
C THR A 518 -19.18 -5.55 11.12
N ALA A 519 -19.00 -4.29 10.70
CA ALA A 519 -17.70 -3.76 10.31
C ALA A 519 -16.75 -3.53 11.50
N VAL A 520 -17.26 -3.02 12.63
CA VAL A 520 -16.47 -2.94 13.87
C VAL A 520 -16.05 -4.32 14.36
N GLN A 521 -16.95 -5.32 14.32
CA GLN A 521 -16.61 -6.70 14.64
C GLN A 521 -15.56 -7.28 13.67
N SER A 522 -15.72 -7.07 12.35
CA SER A 522 -14.72 -7.51 11.35
C SER A 522 -13.35 -6.83 11.55
N PHE A 523 -13.32 -5.57 11.98
CA PHE A 523 -12.09 -4.90 12.41
C PHE A 523 -11.47 -5.57 13.63
N HIS A 524 -12.21 -5.72 14.74
CA HIS A 524 -11.75 -6.39 15.96
C HIS A 524 -11.27 -7.83 15.73
N ASP A 525 -12.00 -8.61 14.94
CA ASP A 525 -11.68 -10.01 14.59
C ASP A 525 -10.37 -10.16 13.79
N ASN A 526 -9.91 -9.09 13.12
CA ASN A 526 -8.67 -9.07 12.35
C ASN A 526 -7.50 -8.37 13.07
N LEU A 527 -7.73 -7.79 14.26
CA LEU A 527 -6.69 -7.17 15.09
C LEU A 527 -5.91 -8.22 15.93
N PRO A 528 -4.57 -8.09 16.08
CA PRO A 528 -3.77 -9.00 16.88
C PRO A 528 -3.85 -8.67 18.40
N PHE A 529 -5.01 -8.91 19.02
CA PHE A 529 -5.34 -8.54 20.41
C PHE A 529 -4.22 -8.78 21.44
N GLU A 530 -3.67 -10.00 21.51
CA GLU A 530 -2.60 -10.38 22.47
C GLU A 530 -1.32 -9.53 22.33
N LYS A 531 -1.05 -9.02 21.13
CA LYS A 531 0.09 -8.15 20.82
C LYS A 531 -0.25 -6.70 21.12
N LEU A 532 -1.49 -6.28 20.90
CA LEU A 532 -1.96 -4.93 21.18
C LEU A 532 -2.09 -4.64 22.68
N SER A 533 -2.43 -5.62 23.53
CA SER A 533 -2.52 -5.39 24.98
C SER A 533 -1.15 -5.17 25.65
N CYS A 534 -1.04 -4.18 26.53
CA CYS A 534 0.08 -4.02 27.47
C CYS A 534 0.02 -5.09 28.58
N ASP A 535 1.19 -5.54 29.06
CA ASP A 535 1.30 -6.61 30.07
C ASP A 535 1.07 -6.14 31.52
N ILE A 536 0.90 -4.84 31.75
CA ILE A 536 0.58 -4.26 33.07
C ILE A 536 -0.78 -3.57 33.06
N LEU A 537 -1.03 -2.71 32.06
CA LEU A 537 -2.29 -1.99 31.88
C LEU A 537 -3.04 -2.63 30.70
N VAL A 538 -3.76 -3.73 30.96
CA VAL A 538 -4.32 -4.60 29.91
C VAL A 538 -5.38 -3.92 29.03
N ASP A 539 -5.96 -2.80 29.46
CA ASP A 539 -6.88 -1.98 28.66
C ASP A 539 -6.16 -0.97 27.75
N GLN A 540 -4.83 -0.88 27.84
CA GLN A 540 -4.02 0.12 27.14
C GLN A 540 -3.14 -0.53 26.03
N PRO A 541 -2.95 0.16 24.88
CA PRO A 541 -2.13 -0.33 23.79
C PRO A 541 -0.65 -0.44 24.17
N ALA A 542 -0.02 -1.55 23.82
CA ALA A 542 1.42 -1.78 23.91
C ALA A 542 2.16 -0.99 22.82
N SER A 543 3.02 -0.07 23.23
CA SER A 543 3.79 0.80 22.32
C SER A 543 5.30 0.69 22.53
N TRP A 544 5.73 -0.01 23.59
CA TRP A 544 7.12 -0.20 23.99
C TRP A 544 7.41 -1.62 24.45
N ALA A 545 8.65 -2.06 24.30
CA ALA A 545 9.16 -3.35 24.77
C ALA A 545 10.39 -3.14 25.67
N TYR A 546 10.31 -3.57 26.92
CA TYR A 546 11.41 -3.48 27.88
C TYR A 546 12.12 -4.83 27.99
N LYS A 547 13.41 -4.89 27.62
CA LYS A 547 14.17 -6.15 27.51
C LYS A 547 15.06 -6.43 28.73
N LYS A 548 15.00 -7.65 29.27
CA LYS A 548 15.88 -8.13 30.34
C LYS A 548 16.25 -9.60 30.15
N LYS A 549 17.54 -9.89 29.91
CA LYS A 549 18.14 -11.25 29.89
C LYS A 549 17.28 -12.31 29.16
N GLY A 550 16.81 -12.01 27.96
CA GLY A 550 15.98 -12.93 27.16
C GLY A 550 14.47 -12.87 27.43
N LYS A 551 14.02 -12.26 28.52
CA LYS A 551 12.61 -11.87 28.72
C LYS A 551 12.36 -10.47 28.13
N SER A 552 11.12 -10.21 27.72
CA SER A 552 10.63 -8.91 27.24
C SER A 552 9.26 -8.63 27.84
N LEU A 553 8.98 -7.37 28.15
CA LEU A 553 7.70 -6.90 28.73
C LEU A 553 7.08 -5.84 27.82
N LYS A 554 5.81 -6.00 27.40
CA LYS A 554 5.06 -5.03 26.59
C LYS A 554 4.49 -3.94 27.50
N LEU A 555 4.86 -2.70 27.26
CA LEU A 555 4.44 -1.52 28.04
C LEU A 555 3.67 -0.53 27.15
N SER A 556 2.62 0.07 27.73
CA SER A 556 1.87 1.15 27.09
C SER A 556 2.57 2.49 27.24
N LYS A 557 2.12 3.47 26.44
CA LYS A 557 2.53 4.88 26.52
C LYS A 557 2.50 5.39 27.97
N LEU A 558 1.37 5.16 28.66
CA LEU A 558 1.16 5.56 30.05
C LEU A 558 1.98 4.75 31.07
N ALA A 559 2.11 3.42 30.89
CA ALA A 559 2.88 2.59 31.82
C ALA A 559 4.38 2.98 31.86
N VAL A 560 4.96 3.35 30.72
CA VAL A 560 6.36 3.82 30.66
C VAL A 560 6.53 5.13 31.43
N GLU A 561 5.63 6.09 31.30
CA GLU A 561 5.77 7.38 31.99
C GLU A 561 5.56 7.27 33.51
N ILE A 562 4.67 6.38 33.97
CA ILE A 562 4.54 6.04 35.40
C ILE A 562 5.88 5.48 35.95
N LEU A 563 6.48 4.51 35.25
CA LEU A 563 7.74 3.88 35.68
C LEU A 563 8.95 4.83 35.61
N ARG A 564 8.95 5.79 34.67
CA ARG A 564 9.96 6.86 34.59
C ARG A 564 9.88 7.82 35.76
N THR A 565 8.68 8.30 36.10
CA THR A 565 8.45 9.20 37.25
C THR A 565 8.83 8.54 38.58
N ASN A 566 8.64 7.23 38.70
CA ASN A 566 9.04 6.45 39.89
C ASN A 566 10.53 6.02 39.88
N HIS A 567 11.36 6.53 38.96
CA HIS A 567 12.80 6.25 38.83
C HIS A 567 13.20 4.76 38.67
N LYS A 568 12.26 3.87 38.35
CA LYS A 568 12.47 2.40 38.31
C LYS A 568 13.08 1.87 37.00
N PHE A 569 13.50 2.76 36.11
CA PHE A 569 13.45 2.50 34.67
C PHE A 569 14.74 2.83 33.92
N ASP A 570 15.40 1.80 33.34
CA ASP A 570 16.55 1.99 32.46
C ASP A 570 16.10 2.20 31.01
N THR A 571 16.11 3.46 30.55
CA THR A 571 15.70 3.83 29.19
C THR A 571 16.52 3.15 28.09
N LYS A 572 17.76 2.68 28.37
CA LYS A 572 18.59 1.96 27.38
C LYS A 572 18.11 0.55 27.08
N LYS A 573 17.20 0.01 27.90
CA LYS A 573 16.54 -1.30 27.72
C LYS A 573 15.15 -1.20 27.09
N LEU A 574 14.68 0.02 26.81
CA LEU A 574 13.42 0.27 26.15
C LEU A 574 13.62 0.34 24.63
N GLU A 575 12.81 -0.42 23.89
CA GLU A 575 12.69 -0.30 22.45
C GLU A 575 11.23 0.00 22.07
N LEU A 576 11.02 0.67 20.94
CA LEU A 576 9.68 0.76 20.34
C LEU A 576 9.14 -0.64 20.05
N TYR A 577 7.87 -0.85 20.38
CA TYR A 577 7.15 -2.07 20.04
C TYR A 577 6.30 -1.88 18.78
N GLU A 578 6.22 -2.95 17.99
CA GLU A 578 5.51 -3.03 16.72
C GLU A 578 4.52 -4.21 16.85
N PRO A 579 3.23 -4.00 17.15
CA PRO A 579 2.25 -5.09 17.29
C PRO A 579 1.99 -5.84 15.98
N ARG A 580 2.20 -5.20 14.83
CA ARG A 580 2.02 -5.75 13.49
C ARG A 580 3.12 -5.21 12.55
N PRO A 581 4.38 -5.68 12.67
CA PRO A 581 5.45 -5.28 11.76
C PRO A 581 5.10 -5.66 10.31
N ILE A 582 5.34 -4.74 9.38
CA ILE A 582 5.12 -4.93 7.95
C ILE A 582 6.48 -4.95 7.23
N HIS A 583 6.73 -6.02 6.49
CA HIS A 583 7.96 -6.20 5.73
C HIS A 583 7.62 -6.39 4.26
N ILE A 584 7.79 -5.33 3.47
CA ILE A 584 7.71 -5.42 2.01
C ILE A 584 9.06 -5.94 1.50
N THR A 585 9.02 -6.96 0.65
CA THR A 585 10.20 -7.57 0.01
C THR A 585 9.97 -7.61 -1.49
N THR A 586 10.86 -6.99 -2.26
CA THR A 586 10.85 -7.09 -3.73
C THR A 586 10.87 -8.55 -4.16
N LYS A 587 10.00 -8.94 -5.09
CA LYS A 587 9.96 -10.28 -5.67
C LYS A 587 10.46 -10.26 -7.10
N TYR A 588 11.27 -11.25 -7.43
CA TYR A 588 11.85 -11.43 -8.77
C TYR A 588 11.19 -12.66 -9.39
N TYR A 589 10.23 -12.42 -10.28
CA TYR A 589 9.20 -13.40 -10.62
C TYR A 589 9.64 -14.47 -11.62
N ASP A 590 10.64 -14.17 -12.48
CA ASP A 590 11.10 -15.11 -13.50
C ASP A 590 12.59 -14.92 -13.88
N PRO A 591 13.27 -15.96 -14.39
CA PRO A 591 14.69 -15.93 -14.75
C PRO A 591 15.07 -14.95 -15.88
N VAL A 592 14.15 -14.54 -16.75
CA VAL A 592 14.41 -13.55 -17.81
C VAL A 592 14.40 -12.15 -17.22
N SER A 593 13.46 -11.85 -16.31
CA SER A 593 13.50 -10.62 -15.49
C SER A 593 14.75 -10.55 -14.58
N GLY A 594 15.30 -11.71 -14.20
CA GLY A 594 16.54 -11.87 -13.44
C GLY A 594 17.78 -12.23 -14.27
N SER A 595 17.84 -11.82 -15.55
CA SER A 595 19.02 -11.84 -16.44
C SER A 595 19.75 -13.19 -16.66
N THR A 596 19.02 -14.31 -16.73
CA THR A 596 19.58 -15.69 -16.75
C THR A 596 20.48 -16.06 -17.96
N ALA A 597 20.49 -15.30 -19.06
CA ALA A 597 21.28 -15.66 -20.26
C ALA A 597 22.81 -15.75 -20.04
N ALA A 598 23.36 -15.04 -19.04
CA ALA A 598 24.80 -15.00 -18.77
C ALA A 598 25.32 -16.16 -17.86
N PHE A 599 24.44 -16.99 -17.32
CA PHE A 599 24.74 -17.74 -16.09
C PHE A 599 25.64 -18.96 -16.24
N ILE A 600 25.80 -19.51 -17.44
CA ILE A 600 26.65 -20.69 -17.66
C ILE A 600 28.14 -20.35 -17.47
N GLY A 601 28.55 -19.10 -17.73
CA GLY A 601 29.91 -18.62 -17.40
C GLY A 601 30.07 -18.23 -15.93
N TRP A 602 29.19 -17.35 -15.43
CA TRP A 602 29.36 -16.66 -14.15
C TRP A 602 29.39 -17.58 -12.91
N ASN A 603 28.90 -18.83 -13.03
CA ASN A 603 29.00 -19.82 -11.96
C ASN A 603 30.44 -20.21 -11.61
N ILE A 604 31.41 -20.09 -12.54
CA ILE A 604 32.83 -20.36 -12.25
C ILE A 604 33.43 -19.17 -11.49
N ASP A 605 33.29 -17.96 -12.05
CA ASP A 605 33.87 -16.74 -11.51
C ASP A 605 33.33 -16.38 -10.11
N VAL A 606 32.04 -16.60 -9.85
CA VAL A 606 31.43 -16.33 -8.53
C VAL A 606 31.87 -17.34 -7.48
N VAL A 607 32.10 -18.61 -7.85
CA VAL A 607 32.68 -19.61 -6.93
C VAL A 607 34.10 -19.18 -6.52
N GLU A 608 34.92 -18.73 -7.48
CA GLU A 608 36.27 -18.23 -7.18
C GLU A 608 36.24 -16.92 -6.37
N ALA A 609 35.34 -15.98 -6.70
CA ALA A 609 35.18 -14.73 -5.95
C ALA A 609 34.67 -14.94 -4.52
N ALA A 610 33.70 -15.84 -4.30
CA ALA A 610 33.18 -16.17 -2.98
C ALA A 610 34.21 -16.94 -2.14
N ALA A 611 34.93 -17.90 -2.75
CA ALA A 611 36.11 -18.51 -2.13
C ALA A 611 37.17 -17.45 -1.81
N GLY A 612 37.33 -16.43 -2.65
CA GLY A 612 38.15 -15.25 -2.40
C GLY A 612 37.71 -14.47 -1.16
N MET A 613 36.41 -14.17 -1.00
CA MET A 613 35.88 -13.41 0.15
C MET A 613 35.99 -14.17 1.47
N VAL A 614 35.90 -15.51 1.47
CA VAL A 614 36.08 -16.32 2.69
C VAL A 614 37.57 -16.56 2.97
N THR A 615 38.37 -16.87 1.94
CA THR A 615 39.78 -17.25 2.13
C THR A 615 40.74 -16.07 2.22
N LYS A 616 40.47 -14.88 1.66
CA LYS A 616 41.34 -13.71 1.82
C LYS A 616 41.42 -13.24 3.29
N PRO A 617 40.32 -13.03 4.04
CA PRO A 617 40.39 -12.71 5.47
C PRO A 617 41.04 -13.81 6.30
N TYR A 618 40.83 -15.09 5.95
CA TYR A 618 41.48 -16.21 6.63
C TYR A 618 42.98 -16.30 6.33
N LYS A 619 43.40 -15.98 5.09
CA LYS A 619 44.82 -15.89 4.69
C LYS A 619 45.50 -14.69 5.36
N GLU A 620 44.87 -13.50 5.37
CA GLU A 620 45.30 -12.32 6.15
C GLU A 620 45.50 -12.68 7.64
N TYR A 621 44.49 -13.29 8.27
CA TYR A 621 44.54 -13.72 9.67
C TYR A 621 45.64 -14.76 9.94
N LYS A 622 45.93 -15.64 8.97
CA LYS A 622 47.01 -16.64 9.07
C LYS A 622 48.39 -16.02 8.83
N VAL A 623 48.53 -15.11 7.88
CA VAL A 623 49.75 -14.33 7.60
C VAL A 623 50.13 -13.48 8.80
N GLY A 624 49.15 -12.82 9.43
CA GLY A 624 49.31 -12.07 10.68
C GLY A 624 49.69 -12.91 11.91
N ARG A 625 49.68 -14.25 11.82
CA ARG A 625 50.25 -15.14 12.85
C ARG A 625 51.69 -15.58 12.57
N THR A 626 52.20 -15.40 11.35
CA THR A 626 53.57 -15.80 10.97
C THR A 626 54.63 -14.74 11.34
N THR A 627 54.26 -13.47 11.43
CA THR A 627 55.20 -12.35 11.65
C THR A 627 55.70 -12.17 13.10
N THR A 628 55.55 -13.19 13.95
CA THR A 628 55.93 -13.14 15.38
C THR A 628 56.74 -14.37 15.84
N SER A 629 57.43 -15.10 14.93
CA SER A 629 58.31 -16.21 15.34
C SER A 629 59.47 -16.54 14.39
N THR A 630 60.35 -15.56 14.12
CA THR A 630 61.77 -15.82 13.83
C THR A 630 62.61 -14.56 14.01
N LYS A 631 63.68 -14.63 14.80
CA LYS A 631 64.69 -13.57 14.88
C LYS A 631 66.05 -14.10 15.37
N SER A 632 66.94 -14.47 14.45
CA SER A 632 68.39 -14.55 14.67
C SER A 632 69.15 -14.94 13.38
N VAL A 633 70.48 -14.75 13.42
CA VAL A 633 71.53 -15.26 12.50
C VAL A 633 71.85 -14.40 11.25
N THR A 634 72.93 -13.61 11.42
CA THR A 634 73.97 -13.13 10.47
C THR A 634 73.63 -12.47 9.13
N SER A 635 73.98 -11.17 9.06
CA SER A 635 75.11 -10.58 8.29
C SER A 635 75.28 -10.77 6.77
N GLU A 636 75.89 -9.72 6.18
CA GLU A 636 76.50 -9.60 4.83
C GLU A 636 75.55 -9.36 3.63
N THR A 637 75.96 -8.77 2.49
CA THR A 637 76.86 -7.62 2.17
C THR A 637 76.74 -7.37 0.65
N SER A 638 76.68 -6.11 0.18
CA SER A 638 76.82 -5.69 -1.25
C SER A 638 75.72 -6.13 -2.26
N SER A 639 75.54 -5.55 -3.46
CA SER A 639 75.74 -4.15 -3.92
C SER A 639 75.12 -3.85 -5.32
N LEU A 640 74.93 -2.54 -5.61
CA LEU A 640 75.15 -1.84 -6.90
C LEU A 640 74.53 -2.32 -8.25
N ARG A 641 73.62 -1.49 -8.82
CA ARG A 641 73.67 -0.75 -10.14
C ARG A 641 72.24 -0.34 -10.60
N THR A 642 71.86 0.94 -10.74
CA THR A 642 72.14 1.98 -11.81
C THR A 642 71.66 1.57 -13.21
N ARG A 643 71.01 2.38 -14.07
CA ARG A 643 70.94 3.86 -14.31
C ARG A 643 69.47 4.28 -14.65
N SER A 644 68.93 5.47 -14.35
CA SER A 644 69.12 6.84 -14.91
C SER A 644 68.87 6.98 -16.42
N SER A 645 68.32 8.08 -16.97
CA SER A 645 67.81 9.37 -16.44
C SER A 645 66.45 9.71 -17.14
N SER A 646 65.91 10.92 -17.42
CA SER A 646 66.21 12.38 -17.29
C SER A 646 64.89 13.14 -17.65
N SER A 647 64.62 14.43 -17.38
CA SER A 647 65.25 15.51 -16.58
C SER A 647 64.25 16.69 -16.44
N SER A 648 64.58 17.72 -15.64
CA SER A 648 63.85 19.00 -15.46
C SER A 648 64.47 20.14 -16.33
N THR A 649 64.21 21.47 -16.23
CA THR A 649 63.65 22.35 -15.18
C THR A 649 63.34 23.77 -15.72
N GLU A 650 62.46 24.52 -15.02
CA GLU A 650 62.35 26.02 -14.92
C GLU A 650 61.70 26.32 -13.52
N VAL A 651 62.00 27.32 -12.67
CA VAL A 651 62.86 28.54 -12.62
C VAL A 651 62.20 29.83 -13.15
N GLU A 652 61.95 30.90 -12.37
CA GLU A 652 61.92 31.08 -10.89
C GLU A 652 60.57 31.72 -10.41
N SER A 653 60.33 32.93 -9.85
CA SER A 653 61.08 34.09 -9.27
C SER A 653 60.08 34.97 -8.47
N LEU A 654 60.38 35.88 -7.52
CA LEU A 654 61.61 36.24 -6.77
C LEU A 654 61.23 37.05 -5.48
N THR A 655 61.70 36.67 -4.28
CA THR A 655 61.82 37.51 -3.03
C THR A 655 60.53 38.11 -2.37
N THR A 656 60.45 38.50 -1.07
CA THR A 656 61.45 39.18 -0.19
C THR A 656 61.15 39.01 1.33
N VAL A 657 62.19 38.80 2.18
CA VAL A 657 62.52 39.33 3.55
C VAL A 657 61.39 39.77 4.52
N SER A 658 61.40 39.64 5.88
CA SER A 658 62.08 38.86 6.96
C SER A 658 61.50 39.32 8.33
N GLY A 659 61.65 38.62 9.48
CA GLY A 659 61.33 39.26 10.79
C GLY A 659 61.09 38.44 12.08
N ILE A 660 62.10 37.71 12.57
CA ILE A 660 62.39 37.29 13.97
C ILE A 660 61.43 37.71 15.13
N THR A 661 60.91 36.74 15.91
CA THR A 661 61.10 36.66 17.40
C THR A 661 60.55 35.36 18.02
N SER A 662 61.06 34.97 19.21
CA SER A 662 60.59 33.85 20.04
C SER A 662 60.60 34.28 21.52
N PRO A 663 59.94 33.55 22.45
CA PRO A 663 60.75 32.65 23.28
C PRO A 663 60.09 31.33 23.78
N THR A 664 60.98 30.40 24.11
CA THR A 664 60.94 29.21 25.02
C THR A 664 59.77 29.04 26.02
N SER A 665 59.40 27.82 26.44
CA SER A 665 60.31 26.92 27.19
C SER A 665 59.92 25.42 27.37
N SER A 666 60.98 24.60 27.50
CA SER A 666 61.13 23.27 28.18
C SER A 666 59.89 22.41 28.50
N ARG A 667 59.77 21.20 27.93
CA ARG A 667 60.44 19.93 28.35
C ARG A 667 60.08 19.41 29.75
N PHE A 668 59.47 18.22 29.80
CA PHE A 668 59.94 17.14 30.71
C PHE A 668 59.76 15.78 30.03
N SER A 669 60.51 14.77 30.47
CA SER A 669 60.49 13.41 29.91
C SER A 669 60.35 12.35 30.99
N SER A 670 59.80 11.18 30.63
CA SER A 670 60.36 9.88 31.02
C SER A 670 59.57 8.71 30.43
N SER A 671 60.27 7.60 30.19
CA SER A 671 59.70 6.30 29.83
C SER A 671 59.25 5.55 31.09
N ARG A 672 58.17 4.77 31.00
CA ARG A 672 57.98 3.56 31.82
C ARG A 672 57.49 2.39 30.95
N LYS A 673 57.97 1.20 31.32
CA LYS A 673 57.76 -0.06 30.61
C LYS A 673 56.39 -0.67 30.93
N SER A 674 55.93 -1.55 30.06
CA SER A 674 54.86 -2.50 30.32
C SER A 674 55.25 -3.55 31.36
N VAL A 675 54.24 -4.11 32.03
CA VAL A 675 54.26 -5.44 32.66
C VAL A 675 52.94 -6.11 32.25
N ASP A 676 53.01 -7.37 31.79
CA ASP A 676 51.84 -8.13 31.37
C ASP A 676 51.01 -8.66 32.56
N VAL A 677 49.69 -8.69 32.37
CA VAL A 677 48.83 -9.75 32.93
C VAL A 677 47.94 -10.23 31.79
N SER A 678 48.03 -11.52 31.47
CA SER A 678 47.37 -12.11 30.30
C SER A 678 45.93 -12.53 30.60
N SER A 679 45.05 -12.37 29.61
CA SER A 679 43.69 -12.90 29.59
C SER A 679 43.22 -13.07 28.15
N PRO A 680 42.44 -14.12 27.82
CA PRO A 680 42.17 -14.48 26.43
C PRO A 680 41.22 -13.46 25.74
N PRO A 681 41.53 -13.00 24.51
CA PRO A 681 40.67 -12.07 23.79
C PRO A 681 39.39 -12.75 23.32
N GLY A 682 38.29 -12.50 24.03
CA GLY A 682 36.95 -13.01 23.69
C GLY A 682 36.38 -12.46 22.38
N PHE A 683 35.39 -13.18 21.85
CA PHE A 683 34.78 -13.02 20.52
C PHE A 683 34.22 -11.62 20.17
N GLY A 684 34.07 -10.73 21.16
CA GLY A 684 33.49 -9.39 20.97
C GLY A 684 34.41 -8.36 20.28
N CYS A 685 35.73 -8.52 20.33
CA CYS A 685 36.67 -7.50 19.81
C CYS A 685 36.58 -7.33 18.28
N THR A 686 36.29 -8.41 17.55
CA THR A 686 36.23 -8.43 16.09
C THR A 686 35.09 -7.57 15.53
N ALA A 687 33.91 -7.60 16.16
CA ALA A 687 32.75 -6.84 15.71
C ALA A 687 32.96 -5.32 15.79
N ALA A 688 33.57 -4.85 16.88
CA ALA A 688 33.93 -3.44 17.04
C ALA A 688 34.99 -2.99 16.02
N ARG A 689 35.97 -3.86 15.71
CA ARG A 689 36.96 -3.59 14.66
C ARG A 689 36.35 -3.55 13.26
N MET A 690 35.40 -4.43 12.93
CA MET A 690 34.70 -4.36 11.65
C MET A 690 33.86 -3.08 11.53
N ALA A 691 33.09 -2.73 12.56
CA ALA A 691 32.30 -1.48 12.57
C ALA A 691 33.19 -0.22 12.43
N GLY A 692 34.34 -0.19 13.11
CA GLY A 692 35.31 0.91 13.02
C GLY A 692 36.03 0.99 11.66
N ALA A 693 36.33 -0.16 11.04
CA ALA A 693 36.91 -0.22 9.70
C ALA A 693 35.91 0.24 8.63
N SER A 694 34.64 -0.19 8.72
CA SER A 694 33.56 0.32 7.88
C SER A 694 33.43 1.83 8.00
N ALA A 695 33.31 2.37 9.22
CA ALA A 695 33.14 3.81 9.46
C ALA A 695 34.21 4.69 8.78
N LYS A 696 35.44 4.18 8.61
CA LYS A 696 36.54 4.93 7.97
C LYS A 696 36.63 4.76 6.45
N SER A 697 35.96 3.76 5.87
CA SER A 697 35.85 3.54 4.40
C SER A 697 34.53 4.05 3.81
N PHE A 698 33.58 4.47 4.65
CA PHE A 698 32.22 4.82 4.25
C PHE A 698 32.00 6.34 4.08
N GLY A 699 33.04 7.16 4.20
CA GLY A 699 32.96 8.61 4.01
C GLY A 699 32.70 9.01 2.55
N ASP A 700 33.42 8.39 1.62
CA ASP A 700 33.46 8.81 0.21
C ASP A 700 32.64 7.89 -0.74
N LEU A 701 32.02 6.82 -0.22
CA LEU A 701 31.44 5.76 -1.03
C LEU A 701 29.89 5.84 -1.06
N ASN A 702 29.38 6.31 -2.19
CA ASN A 702 27.96 6.64 -2.37
C ASN A 702 27.06 5.39 -2.24
N VAL A 703 26.26 5.32 -1.15
CA VAL A 703 25.51 4.12 -0.72
C VAL A 703 24.61 3.54 -1.81
N LYS A 704 24.08 4.38 -2.71
CA LYS A 704 23.26 3.95 -3.86
C LYS A 704 24.05 3.01 -4.80
N GLY A 705 25.31 3.35 -5.12
CA GLY A 705 26.15 2.55 -6.01
C GLY A 705 26.56 1.20 -5.42
N PHE A 706 26.87 1.18 -4.11
CA PHE A 706 27.17 -0.06 -3.39
C PHE A 706 25.97 -1.03 -3.37
N LYS A 707 24.75 -0.51 -3.13
CA LYS A 707 23.53 -1.35 -3.11
C LYS A 707 23.24 -1.96 -4.49
N GLY A 708 23.21 -1.15 -5.54
CA GLY A 708 22.82 -1.61 -6.89
C GLY A 708 23.69 -2.73 -7.45
N LEU A 709 25.02 -2.54 -7.45
CA LEU A 709 25.94 -3.48 -8.10
C LEU A 709 26.25 -4.74 -7.26
N LEU A 710 26.40 -4.60 -5.94
CA LEU A 710 26.91 -5.68 -5.08
C LEU A 710 25.84 -6.37 -4.21
N VAL A 711 24.63 -5.81 -4.13
CA VAL A 711 23.52 -6.41 -3.37
C VAL A 711 22.34 -6.72 -4.29
N ASP A 712 21.83 -5.73 -5.03
CA ASP A 712 20.56 -5.88 -5.74
C ASP A 712 20.66 -6.83 -6.95
N ILE A 713 21.77 -6.83 -7.71
CA ILE A 713 21.97 -7.80 -8.81
C ILE A 713 22.09 -9.26 -8.29
N PRO A 714 23.01 -9.60 -7.35
CA PRO A 714 23.08 -10.97 -6.81
C PRO A 714 21.78 -11.42 -6.13
N LEU A 715 21.04 -10.51 -5.49
CA LEU A 715 19.74 -10.80 -4.87
C LEU A 715 18.65 -11.06 -5.91
N ALA A 716 18.56 -10.23 -6.94
CA ALA A 716 17.61 -10.40 -8.04
C ALA A 716 17.78 -11.76 -8.72
N THR A 717 19.03 -12.13 -8.98
CA THR A 717 19.37 -13.46 -9.49
C THR A 717 19.02 -14.57 -8.50
N ALA A 718 19.40 -14.47 -7.23
CA ALA A 718 19.17 -15.54 -6.25
C ALA A 718 17.67 -15.84 -6.11
N GLU A 719 16.83 -14.80 -5.99
CA GLU A 719 15.37 -14.94 -5.97
C GLU A 719 14.81 -15.42 -7.31
N GLY A 720 15.34 -14.96 -8.45
CA GLY A 720 14.96 -15.46 -9.77
C GLY A 720 15.18 -16.97 -9.92
N LEU A 721 16.37 -17.46 -9.56
CA LEU A 721 16.72 -18.89 -9.56
C LEU A 721 15.88 -19.70 -8.56
N ARG A 722 15.65 -19.15 -7.36
CA ARG A 722 14.77 -19.72 -6.32
C ARG A 722 13.34 -19.95 -6.83
N ASN A 723 12.85 -19.09 -7.72
CA ASN A 723 11.47 -19.11 -8.21
C ASN A 723 11.26 -19.96 -9.47
N VAL A 724 12.31 -20.33 -10.21
CA VAL A 724 12.21 -21.22 -11.39
C VAL A 724 11.40 -22.50 -11.13
N PRO A 725 11.53 -23.22 -9.99
CA PRO A 725 10.76 -24.43 -9.72
C PRO A 725 9.23 -24.24 -9.72
N ALA A 726 8.73 -23.04 -9.42
CA ALA A 726 7.29 -22.77 -9.45
C ALA A 726 6.72 -22.75 -10.87
N LEU A 727 7.55 -22.48 -11.90
CA LEU A 727 7.13 -22.46 -13.31
C LEU A 727 6.70 -23.85 -13.79
N TYR A 728 7.28 -24.92 -13.23
CA TYR A 728 6.89 -26.32 -13.46
C TYR A 728 6.17 -26.96 -12.25
N GLY A 729 5.64 -26.15 -11.33
CA GLY A 729 4.68 -26.56 -10.31
C GLY A 729 5.25 -27.06 -8.98
N ASP A 730 6.55 -26.94 -8.72
CA ASP A 730 7.13 -27.28 -7.43
C ASP A 730 6.95 -26.18 -6.37
N LYS A 731 7.09 -26.56 -5.10
CA LYS A 731 6.98 -25.64 -3.96
C LYS A 731 8.31 -24.93 -3.71
N ILE A 732 8.30 -23.60 -3.74
CA ILE A 732 9.42 -22.75 -3.31
C ILE A 732 9.63 -22.90 -1.79
N ARG A 733 10.88 -23.15 -1.36
CA ARG A 733 11.29 -23.14 0.06
C ARG A 733 11.34 -21.69 0.60
N ASP A 734 10.92 -21.50 1.84
CA ASP A 734 11.13 -20.22 2.53
C ASP A 734 12.47 -20.17 3.27
N HIS A 735 13.23 -19.09 3.06
CA HIS A 735 14.42 -18.75 3.84
C HIS A 735 14.10 -17.79 5.00
N GLY A 736 12.95 -17.10 4.96
CA GLY A 736 12.47 -16.17 5.98
C GLY A 736 12.84 -14.71 5.69
N THR A 737 12.26 -13.77 6.44
CA THR A 737 12.47 -12.35 6.16
C THR A 737 13.86 -11.86 6.61
N VAL A 738 14.64 -11.33 5.68
CA VAL A 738 15.88 -10.60 5.97
C VAL A 738 15.55 -9.17 6.42
N THR A 739 15.85 -8.86 7.68
CA THR A 739 15.62 -7.56 8.34
C THR A 739 16.93 -6.91 8.82
N ASP A 740 17.95 -7.71 9.13
CA ASP A 740 19.25 -7.32 9.66
C ASP A 740 20.35 -8.30 9.18
N TRP A 741 21.60 -8.09 9.59
CA TRP A 741 22.72 -8.96 9.20
C TRP A 741 22.60 -10.40 9.73
N LYS A 742 21.92 -10.61 10.87
CA LYS A 742 21.75 -11.94 11.48
C LYS A 742 20.74 -12.77 10.71
N SER A 743 19.57 -12.20 10.45
CA SER A 743 18.55 -12.78 9.59
C SER A 743 19.06 -12.98 8.15
N GLY A 744 19.87 -12.05 7.63
CA GLY A 744 20.60 -12.22 6.36
C GLY A 744 21.53 -13.44 6.35
N ALA A 745 22.34 -13.62 7.39
CA ALA A 745 23.19 -14.80 7.55
C ALA A 745 22.38 -16.11 7.69
N MET A 746 21.28 -16.09 8.45
CA MET A 746 20.38 -17.24 8.60
C MET A 746 19.66 -17.59 7.28
N ALA A 747 19.21 -16.59 6.52
CA ALA A 747 18.60 -16.78 5.22
C ALA A 747 19.60 -17.35 4.21
N GLY A 748 20.83 -16.83 4.15
CA GLY A 748 21.92 -17.38 3.33
C GLY A 748 22.25 -18.83 3.67
N GLY A 749 22.38 -19.16 4.97
CA GLY A 749 22.61 -20.53 5.42
C GLY A 749 21.48 -21.50 5.04
N LYS A 750 20.21 -21.08 5.16
CA LYS A 750 19.05 -21.88 4.69
C LYS A 750 19.04 -22.01 3.17
N ALA A 751 19.30 -20.93 2.44
CA ALA A 751 19.36 -20.93 0.97
C ALA A 751 20.40 -21.94 0.48
N PHE A 752 21.60 -21.95 1.08
CA PHE A 752 22.64 -22.93 0.80
C PHE A 752 22.21 -24.37 1.12
N MET A 753 21.70 -24.63 2.34
CA MET A 753 21.28 -25.97 2.75
C MET A 753 20.18 -26.55 1.86
N TYR A 754 19.14 -25.75 1.54
CA TYR A 754 18.07 -26.20 0.65
C TYR A 754 18.53 -26.28 -0.81
N GLY A 755 19.28 -25.29 -1.27
CA GLY A 755 19.74 -25.18 -2.66
C GLY A 755 20.69 -26.31 -3.05
N MET A 756 21.73 -26.55 -2.26
CA MET A 756 22.69 -27.63 -2.48
C MET A 756 22.06 -28.99 -2.15
N GLY A 757 21.38 -29.11 -1.01
CA GLY A 757 20.81 -30.38 -0.55
C GLY A 757 19.73 -30.92 -1.48
N GLU A 758 18.74 -30.11 -1.86
CA GLU A 758 17.71 -30.55 -2.79
C GLU A 758 18.26 -30.65 -4.22
N GLY A 759 19.02 -29.65 -4.70
CA GLY A 759 19.56 -29.65 -6.07
C GLY A 759 20.39 -30.90 -6.41
N LEU A 760 21.24 -31.36 -5.49
CA LEU A 760 22.03 -32.58 -5.67
C LEU A 760 21.22 -33.89 -5.57
N THR A 761 20.02 -33.87 -4.98
CA THR A 761 19.15 -35.06 -4.86
C THR A 761 18.06 -35.12 -5.93
N ASP A 762 17.54 -33.99 -6.40
CA ASP A 762 16.43 -33.92 -7.35
C ASP A 762 16.78 -34.49 -8.73
N ILE A 763 18.06 -34.51 -9.11
CA ILE A 763 18.56 -35.24 -10.30
C ILE A 763 18.30 -36.75 -10.25
N PHE A 764 18.12 -37.35 -9.07
CA PHE A 764 17.71 -38.76 -8.90
C PHE A 764 16.23 -38.89 -8.50
N VAL A 765 15.74 -37.97 -7.67
CA VAL A 765 14.39 -38.03 -7.09
C VAL A 765 13.30 -37.66 -8.12
N GLU A 766 13.52 -36.71 -9.02
CA GLU A 766 12.52 -36.35 -10.04
C GLU A 766 12.37 -37.41 -11.16
N PRO A 767 13.43 -38.06 -11.69
CA PRO A 767 13.28 -39.23 -12.56
C PRO A 767 12.48 -40.36 -11.90
N TYR A 768 12.72 -40.63 -10.61
CA TYR A 768 11.99 -41.65 -9.86
C TYR A 768 10.51 -41.29 -9.66
N LYS A 769 10.21 -40.06 -9.22
CA LYS A 769 8.84 -39.52 -9.10
C LYS A 769 8.09 -39.55 -10.43
N GLY A 770 8.77 -39.16 -11.52
CA GLY A 770 8.23 -39.15 -12.87
C GLY A 770 7.94 -40.56 -13.36
N GLY A 771 8.90 -41.47 -13.27
CA GLY A 771 8.74 -42.87 -13.64
C GLY A 771 7.58 -43.57 -12.92
N LYS A 772 7.40 -43.28 -11.63
CA LYS A 772 6.28 -43.78 -10.82
C LYS A 772 4.90 -43.22 -11.22
N LYS A 773 4.84 -42.12 -11.97
CA LYS A 773 3.58 -41.48 -12.42
C LYS A 773 3.23 -41.74 -13.88
N GLU A 774 4.21 -41.69 -14.78
CA GLU A 774 4.00 -41.69 -16.23
C GLU A 774 4.95 -42.66 -16.97
N GLY A 775 5.53 -43.64 -16.27
CA GLY A 775 6.43 -44.64 -16.87
C GLY A 775 7.65 -44.01 -17.54
N VAL A 776 8.07 -44.53 -18.69
CA VAL A 776 9.27 -44.08 -19.42
C VAL A 776 9.20 -42.60 -19.81
N VAL A 777 8.03 -42.11 -20.22
CA VAL A 777 7.79 -40.67 -20.52
C VAL A 777 7.99 -39.82 -19.25
N GLY A 778 7.53 -40.33 -18.11
CA GLY A 778 7.75 -39.73 -16.80
C GLY A 778 9.22 -39.70 -16.39
N VAL A 779 9.99 -40.75 -16.65
CA VAL A 779 11.44 -40.76 -16.40
C VAL A 779 12.13 -39.68 -17.23
N ALA A 780 11.83 -39.58 -18.53
CA ALA A 780 12.42 -38.57 -19.41
C ALA A 780 12.09 -37.13 -18.96
N LYS A 781 10.82 -36.85 -18.62
CA LYS A 781 10.40 -35.58 -18.01
C LYS A 781 11.12 -35.30 -16.69
N GLY A 782 11.26 -36.32 -15.85
CA GLY A 782 11.93 -36.24 -14.56
C GLY A 782 13.43 -35.99 -14.66
N VAL A 783 14.12 -36.52 -15.68
CA VAL A 783 15.54 -36.20 -15.98
C VAL A 783 15.68 -34.75 -16.42
N GLY A 784 14.85 -34.30 -17.38
CA GLY A 784 14.87 -32.89 -17.81
C GLY A 784 14.61 -31.92 -16.66
N LYS A 785 13.61 -32.23 -15.82
CA LYS A 785 13.30 -31.46 -14.61
C LYS A 785 14.46 -31.51 -13.59
N GLY A 786 15.00 -32.69 -13.30
CA GLY A 786 16.10 -32.88 -12.34
C GLY A 786 17.35 -32.09 -12.70
N THR A 787 17.73 -32.06 -13.98
CA THR A 787 18.87 -31.25 -14.47
C THR A 787 18.62 -29.75 -14.33
N VAL A 788 17.42 -29.26 -14.68
CA VAL A 788 17.07 -27.84 -14.47
C VAL A 788 17.05 -27.50 -12.97
N THR A 789 16.52 -28.40 -12.14
CA THR A 789 16.44 -28.24 -10.68
C THR A 789 17.81 -28.21 -10.03
N LEU A 790 18.74 -29.07 -10.48
CA LEU A 790 20.14 -29.06 -10.04
C LEU A 790 20.79 -27.69 -10.28
N LEU A 791 20.71 -27.18 -11.51
CA LEU A 791 21.32 -25.89 -11.88
C LEU A 791 20.70 -24.72 -11.11
N THR A 792 19.37 -24.65 -11.02
CA THR A 792 18.71 -23.49 -10.40
C THR A 792 18.80 -23.52 -8.88
N LYS A 793 18.63 -24.68 -8.22
CA LYS A 793 18.73 -24.78 -6.76
C LYS A 793 20.17 -24.61 -6.26
N THR A 794 21.17 -25.18 -6.94
CA THR A 794 22.58 -24.98 -6.53
C THR A 794 23.04 -23.54 -6.75
N GLY A 795 22.71 -22.92 -7.89
CA GLY A 795 22.98 -21.50 -8.15
C GLY A 795 22.30 -20.57 -7.13
N TYR A 796 21.03 -20.82 -6.79
CA TYR A 796 20.34 -20.15 -5.68
C TYR A 796 21.07 -20.33 -4.34
N GLY A 797 21.50 -21.55 -4.02
CA GLY A 797 22.19 -21.85 -2.77
C GLY A 797 23.55 -21.14 -2.64
N MET A 798 24.32 -21.09 -3.73
CA MET A 798 25.62 -20.42 -3.78
C MET A 798 25.48 -18.89 -3.72
N LEU A 799 24.59 -18.31 -4.52
CA LEU A 799 24.36 -16.86 -4.52
C LEU A 799 23.70 -16.39 -3.22
N GLY A 800 22.83 -17.20 -2.62
CA GLY A 800 22.19 -16.91 -1.34
C GLY A 800 23.17 -16.68 -0.19
N LEU A 801 24.36 -17.32 -0.21
CA LEU A 801 25.43 -17.08 0.76
C LEU A 801 26.04 -15.67 0.68
N VAL A 802 25.88 -14.96 -0.43
CA VAL A 802 26.39 -13.60 -0.63
C VAL A 802 25.25 -12.58 -0.60
N ALA A 803 24.17 -12.85 -1.34
CA ALA A 803 23.03 -11.96 -1.51
C ALA A 803 22.30 -11.66 -0.19
N TYR A 804 21.91 -12.68 0.58
CA TYR A 804 21.12 -12.47 1.80
C TYR A 804 21.93 -11.83 2.95
N PRO A 805 23.20 -12.21 3.21
CA PRO A 805 24.05 -11.47 4.14
C PRO A 805 24.32 -10.04 3.67
N GLY A 806 24.57 -9.82 2.38
CA GLY A 806 24.75 -8.48 1.80
C GLY A 806 23.51 -7.60 1.99
N GLN A 807 22.32 -8.14 1.71
CA GLN A 807 21.04 -7.47 1.95
C GLN A 807 20.83 -7.16 3.45
N GLY A 808 21.15 -8.11 4.33
CA GLY A 808 21.05 -7.93 5.77
C GLY A 808 22.00 -6.85 6.32
N ILE A 809 23.23 -6.78 5.79
CA ILE A 809 24.19 -5.72 6.09
C ILE A 809 23.69 -4.36 5.58
N ALA A 810 23.22 -4.28 4.33
CA ALA A 810 22.67 -3.06 3.74
C ALA A 810 21.46 -2.53 4.53
N LYS A 811 20.55 -3.42 4.98
CA LYS A 811 19.44 -3.05 5.87
C LYS A 811 19.93 -2.58 7.24
N SER A 812 20.89 -3.28 7.84
CA SER A 812 21.49 -2.87 9.13
C SER A 812 22.10 -1.47 9.07
N ILE A 813 22.80 -1.14 7.97
CA ILE A 813 23.35 0.19 7.71
C ILE A 813 22.22 1.21 7.52
N ARG A 814 21.19 0.89 6.72
CA ARG A 814 20.03 1.78 6.52
C ARG A 814 19.35 2.09 7.86
N THR A 815 19.05 1.10 8.70
CA THR A 815 18.40 1.31 10.01
C THR A 815 19.23 2.17 10.98
N ALA A 816 20.57 2.14 10.88
CA ALA A 816 21.42 3.01 11.68
C ALA A 816 21.39 4.48 11.18
N VAL A 817 21.47 4.69 9.86
CA VAL A 817 21.52 6.02 9.23
C VAL A 817 20.13 6.68 9.19
N LYS A 818 19.16 5.99 8.58
CA LYS A 818 17.76 6.39 8.41
C LYS A 818 16.98 6.09 9.69
N SER A 819 17.22 6.92 10.71
CA SER A 819 16.67 6.79 12.07
C SER A 819 15.83 7.99 12.52
N ARG A 820 15.44 8.90 11.60
CA ARG A 820 14.64 10.11 11.89
C ARG A 820 13.23 9.72 12.28
N THR A 821 12.54 8.96 11.45
CA THR A 821 11.12 8.61 11.64
C THR A 821 10.94 7.79 12.91
N ARG A 822 11.88 6.87 13.21
CA ARG A 822 11.90 6.10 14.46
C ARG A 822 12.04 6.98 15.72
N LYS A 823 12.74 8.12 15.64
CA LYS A 823 12.86 9.10 16.73
C LYS A 823 11.59 9.94 16.88
N VAL A 824 10.96 10.36 15.78
CA VAL A 824 9.66 11.06 15.81
C VAL A 824 8.61 10.18 16.49
N ILE A 825 8.46 8.92 16.06
CA ILE A 825 7.51 7.96 16.66
C ILE A 825 7.79 7.75 18.17
N ALA A 826 9.05 7.73 18.59
CA ALA A 826 9.42 7.62 20.00
C ALA A 826 9.02 8.87 20.81
N ASN A 827 9.25 10.07 20.27
CA ASN A 827 8.89 11.32 20.92
C ASN A 827 7.37 11.45 21.09
N VAL A 828 6.58 11.27 20.04
CA VAL A 828 5.11 11.44 20.11
C VAL A 828 4.45 10.38 21.01
N ARG A 829 5.01 9.16 21.08
CA ARG A 829 4.59 8.13 22.06
C ARG A 829 4.91 8.51 23.51
N HIS A 830 5.97 9.28 23.76
CA HIS A 830 6.25 9.84 25.10
C HIS A 830 5.38 11.06 25.40
N GLU A 831 5.14 11.94 24.43
CA GLU A 831 4.32 13.14 24.58
C GLU A 831 2.85 12.79 24.88
N GLU A 832 2.28 11.83 24.15
CA GLU A 832 0.95 11.31 24.48
C GLU A 832 0.93 10.55 25.81
N GLY A 833 1.98 9.77 26.14
CA GLY A 833 2.12 9.13 27.45
C GLY A 833 2.10 10.14 28.61
N GLN A 834 2.76 11.29 28.43
CA GLN A 834 2.79 12.41 29.37
C GLN A 834 1.47 13.19 29.42
N TYR A 835 0.74 13.30 28.31
CA TYR A 835 -0.62 13.85 28.29
C TYR A 835 -1.60 12.95 29.08
N LEU A 836 -1.59 11.64 28.79
CA LEU A 836 -2.42 10.64 29.48
C LEU A 836 -2.13 10.58 30.98
N LEU A 837 -0.86 10.73 31.39
CA LEU A 837 -0.44 10.76 32.80
C LEU A 837 -0.99 11.98 33.56
N LYS A 838 -1.16 13.12 32.89
CA LYS A 838 -1.69 14.36 33.46
C LYS A 838 -3.21 14.43 33.41
N GLY A 839 -3.85 13.76 32.45
CA GLY A 839 -5.30 13.64 32.28
C GLY A 839 -5.98 12.75 33.33
N PRO A 840 -7.31 12.51 33.19
CA PRO A 840 -8.08 11.72 34.17
C PRO A 840 -7.56 10.28 34.35
N ILE A 841 -7.30 9.58 33.23
CA ILE A 841 -6.82 8.18 33.23
C ILE A 841 -5.54 8.01 34.05
N GLY A 842 -4.58 8.93 33.93
CA GLY A 842 -3.34 8.91 34.71
C GLY A 842 -3.51 9.14 36.21
N ARG A 843 -4.64 9.70 36.66
CA ARG A 843 -4.97 9.95 38.07
C ARG A 843 -5.78 8.80 38.69
N GLU A 844 -6.56 8.10 37.90
CA GLU A 844 -7.38 6.95 38.32
C GLU A 844 -6.56 5.66 38.49
N ILE A 845 -5.45 5.52 37.76
CA ILE A 845 -4.59 4.33 37.82
C ILE A 845 -3.75 4.29 39.10
N ASN A 846 -3.70 3.11 39.73
CA ASN A 846 -2.82 2.86 40.86
C ASN A 846 -1.34 2.71 40.43
N HIS A 847 -0.55 3.78 40.56
CA HIS A 847 0.88 3.80 40.17
C HIS A 847 1.73 2.81 41.00
N ALA A 848 1.35 2.53 42.24
CA ALA A 848 2.04 1.55 43.09
C ALA A 848 1.82 0.12 42.57
N GLN A 849 0.62 -0.22 42.10
CA GLN A 849 0.34 -1.51 41.45
C GLN A 849 1.15 -1.68 40.15
N VAL A 850 1.20 -0.64 39.29
CA VAL A 850 2.03 -0.63 38.06
C VAL A 850 3.50 -0.89 38.40
N THR A 851 4.00 -0.23 39.45
CA THR A 851 5.38 -0.38 39.91
C THR A 851 5.64 -1.77 40.50
N ALA A 852 4.71 -2.32 41.28
CA ALA A 852 4.84 -3.65 41.90
C ALA A 852 4.86 -4.79 40.87
N VAL A 853 4.06 -4.70 39.79
CA VAL A 853 4.10 -5.69 38.69
C VAL A 853 5.44 -5.62 37.95
N PHE A 854 5.97 -4.41 37.72
CA PHE A 854 7.29 -4.23 37.11
C PHE A 854 8.42 -4.73 38.03
N ASP A 855 8.37 -4.45 39.33
CA ASP A 855 9.31 -4.99 40.32
C ASP A 855 9.25 -6.52 40.37
N HIS A 856 8.07 -7.14 40.26
CA HIS A 856 7.94 -8.60 40.17
C HIS A 856 8.61 -9.16 38.89
N PHE A 857 8.39 -8.55 37.73
CA PHE A 857 9.11 -8.90 36.50
C PHE A 857 10.64 -8.75 36.67
N MET A 858 11.08 -7.73 37.40
CA MET A 858 12.49 -7.53 37.73
C MET A 858 13.02 -8.54 38.77
N ALA A 859 12.18 -9.05 39.68
CA ALA A 859 12.56 -10.01 40.72
C ALA A 859 12.48 -11.49 40.28
N ALA A 860 11.85 -11.80 39.14
CA ALA A 860 11.61 -13.15 38.61
C ALA A 860 12.86 -13.89 38.07
N GLU A 861 13.96 -13.85 38.84
CA GLU A 861 15.22 -14.60 38.68
C GLU A 861 15.75 -15.18 40.01
N GLY A 862 14.94 -15.22 41.09
CA GLY A 862 15.36 -15.77 42.39
C GLY A 862 15.32 -17.30 42.50
N ALA A 863 14.51 -17.97 41.68
CA ALA A 863 14.30 -19.41 41.71
C ALA A 863 14.79 -20.09 40.42
N ALA A 864 16.03 -20.57 40.44
CA ALA A 864 16.42 -21.67 39.57
C ALA A 864 15.71 -22.95 40.06
N PRO A 865 15.20 -23.83 39.18
CA PRO A 865 14.76 -25.14 39.62
C PRO A 865 15.97 -25.88 40.20
N ARG A 866 15.85 -26.35 41.46
CA ARG A 866 16.79 -27.33 41.98
C ARG A 866 16.53 -28.66 41.25
N THR A 867 17.57 -29.15 40.59
CA THR A 867 17.67 -30.46 39.95
C THR A 867 17.59 -31.59 40.96
#